data_AF-A0A8J2MXB1-F1
#
_entry.id   AF-A0A8J2MXB1-F1
#
_cell.length_a   1.000
_cell.length_b   1.000
_cell.length_c   1.000
_cell.angle_alpha   90.00
_cell.angle_beta   90.00
_cell.angle_gamma   90.00
#
_symmetry.space_group_name_H-M   'P 1'
#
loop_
_entity.id
_entity.type
_entity.pdbx_description
1 polymer ?
#
loop_
_entity_poly.entity_id
_entity_poly.type
_entity_poly.pdbx_seq_one_letter_code
_entity_poly.pdbx_strand_id
1 'polypeptide(L)'
;MDRQVDVLLLDKLSLVDNTENENKIEKAIKQYLIDINNEMSLLINESLKTKHAKISEEKINQADQNFITVAISSVIEIYTQAIAYAPNNDDSRQLAIAYGSRSAALSYAKLYQDSLNDIERALKLDFPNNLRARLYVRKVKNLLALDPRIRPDVKDALAQTNYWLTQMDDTNKKIVQSILNKLNQRNYSDISYKKWDSSIFLPQPPIDNPKILRTSSAVSLKYSETYGRHIIATRDIKACETLLVHKTYASILHIENLYKYCWYCSKRTWSSVPCTQCFNVIFCDEHCRDAAWNDYHDLECPVINAMSDDKFNSVFIMGLRLTIKGYKEAGSLENLKKNIEYIDSISDPITRGFTGDVFDDSKYASVYTLNIINTTNNSSTHCLIKKSTEILWFLIKKTKMFDDKIEDENFTDNKWVTFMGELIFKHVEISRSNAIQLRVKRNSDKFIPYCDVLMPFFSLFNHSCDPNAHKFSSGNTNVVFSSRVIKKGEQITISYGPRFQNLSTAERQQHLQVHNFSCACVACSNNWGPDFRLPSFQAQSLPVEIENKLMTSSSSQFTKMDLESLTRSLDNCTVKKFSEINFKDESEMMSYILHLVELDKSILKYATKSNEEANKLLAEAKEQINKKMSPWYSVIEIYTKAMAYAEPNSPELAKAYANRSATFCNEGLYEDCLLDIAKALALGYPDELKAKLYFRRVKALWGVEQTVRPELKEAMSQTRQWIGKLSKESEKATIKRLLKDFKKYSYKPFDKNTICLTNYLPKTPKSNPLIKGASDAIKLNYSEIYGRHFLAAKDIKVGEVILVQKAYVSVHNRDYMYSYCWNCSQKTYSSIPCKKCTKVIFCNEACREAAWNKFHDIECEILASLSMDKFACLNTFEGVIVKDKTKYNRSKLLGSIVSYFNHSCDDNISYNQCADKLVFRASRNIKKDEQLFITYGPLFQANPIKERREKLESQYNFQCNCIPCSKNWSPDLVISTWMDQALLIDRRYKVMAVYQKYSHFFQTATEKEIDDKMNFDPAFIPVLLDIINVLCENVSYPCIELISSKAALSHNYISTGY
;
A
#
# COMPACT_ATOMS: atom_id res chain seq x y z
N MET A 1 1.47 -9.30 23.34
CA MET A 1 0.94 -10.08 24.48
C MET A 1 0.79 -11.55 24.10
N ASP A 2 0.56 -11.82 22.82
CA ASP A 2 0.26 -13.09 22.13
C ASP A 2 1.32 -14.22 22.25
N ARG A 3 2.28 -14.14 23.18
CA ARG A 3 3.16 -15.27 23.60
C ARG A 3 2.86 -15.78 25.02
N GLN A 4 1.97 -15.13 25.78
CA GLN A 4 1.65 -15.51 27.17
C GLN A 4 0.31 -16.25 27.35
N VAL A 5 -0.56 -16.28 26.34
CA VAL A 5 -1.95 -16.76 26.50
C VAL A 5 -2.03 -18.29 26.54
N ASP A 6 -1.29 -18.99 25.68
CA ASP A 6 -1.45 -20.44 25.42
C ASP A 6 -0.75 -21.36 26.45
N VAL A 7 -0.28 -20.82 27.59
CA VAL A 7 0.49 -21.58 28.61
C VAL A 7 -0.20 -21.59 29.98
N LEU A 8 -1.34 -20.91 30.13
CA LEU A 8 -2.00 -20.68 31.44
C LEU A 8 -3.08 -21.70 31.82
N LEU A 9 -3.12 -22.88 31.19
CA LEU A 9 -4.10 -23.94 31.48
C LEU A 9 -3.43 -25.32 31.47
N LEU A 10 -2.94 -25.75 32.65
CA LEU A 10 -2.94 -27.12 33.18
C LEU A 10 -2.20 -27.11 34.52
N ASP A 11 -2.94 -27.23 35.61
CA ASP A 11 -2.42 -27.10 36.98
C ASP A 11 -2.37 -28.47 37.70
N LYS A 12 -1.57 -28.55 38.77
CA LYS A 12 -1.28 -29.74 39.61
C LYS A 12 -0.36 -30.82 39.01
N LEU A 13 0.94 -30.68 39.29
CA LEU A 13 1.74 -31.71 39.95
C LEU A 13 3.01 -31.04 40.52
N SER A 14 3.29 -31.22 41.81
CA SER A 14 4.34 -30.48 42.52
C SER A 14 5.53 -31.37 42.88
N LEU A 15 6.71 -31.06 42.32
CA LEU A 15 7.99 -31.56 42.80
C LEU A 15 8.91 -30.36 43.08
N VAL A 16 9.48 -30.36 44.29
CA VAL A 16 10.34 -29.30 44.82
C VAL A 16 11.62 -29.96 45.30
N ASP A 17 12.75 -29.68 44.65
CA ASP A 17 13.99 -29.30 45.35
C ASP A 17 15.07 -28.80 44.36
N ASN A 18 15.99 -27.98 44.86
CA ASN A 18 16.88 -27.13 44.04
C ASN A 18 18.32 -27.68 43.80
N THR A 19 18.51 -29.00 43.91
CA THR A 19 19.77 -29.67 43.50
C THR A 19 19.47 -30.83 42.53
N GLU A 20 20.39 -31.10 41.60
CA GLU A 20 20.22 -31.92 40.39
C GLU A 20 19.14 -31.41 39.40
N ASN A 21 19.53 -31.17 38.14
CA ASN A 21 18.60 -30.78 37.06
C ASN A 21 18.58 -31.81 35.92
N GLU A 22 19.75 -32.27 35.44
CA GLU A 22 19.87 -33.22 34.32
C GLU A 22 19.21 -34.57 34.66
N ASN A 23 19.55 -35.15 35.83
CA ASN A 23 18.91 -36.34 36.38
C ASN A 23 17.38 -36.24 36.53
N LYS A 24 16.79 -35.04 36.52
CA LYS A 24 15.32 -34.84 36.57
C LYS A 24 14.69 -34.78 35.18
N ILE A 25 15.40 -34.24 34.19
CA ILE A 25 14.94 -34.20 32.80
C ILE A 25 14.87 -35.62 32.22
N GLU A 26 15.92 -36.44 32.39
CA GLU A 26 15.88 -37.85 31.96
C GLU A 26 14.70 -38.61 32.60
N LYS A 27 14.55 -38.53 33.93
CA LYS A 27 13.47 -39.20 34.66
C LYS A 27 12.09 -38.74 34.21
N ALA A 28 11.90 -37.43 33.96
CA ALA A 28 10.65 -36.88 33.45
C ALA A 28 10.35 -37.33 32.00
N ILE A 29 11.35 -37.38 31.12
CA ILE A 29 11.19 -37.91 29.75
C ILE A 29 10.74 -39.37 29.81
N LYS A 30 11.42 -40.21 30.61
CA LYS A 30 11.09 -41.64 30.77
C LYS A 30 9.68 -41.85 31.32
N GLN A 31 9.31 -41.13 32.38
CA GLN A 31 7.95 -41.22 32.96
C GLN A 31 6.89 -40.81 31.94
N TYR A 32 7.02 -39.62 31.33
CA TYR A 32 6.05 -39.17 30.33
C TYR A 32 5.99 -40.09 29.10
N LEU A 33 7.06 -40.80 28.76
CA LEU A 33 7.04 -41.73 27.63
C LEU A 33 6.22 -42.98 27.96
N ILE A 34 6.30 -43.49 29.19
CA ILE A 34 5.40 -44.55 29.69
C ILE A 34 3.94 -44.05 29.66
N ASP A 35 3.69 -42.86 30.23
CA ASP A 35 2.36 -42.26 30.30
C ASP A 35 1.75 -42.09 28.89
N ILE A 36 2.50 -41.47 27.97
CA ILE A 36 2.12 -41.25 26.57
C ILE A 36 1.91 -42.57 25.84
N ASN A 37 2.72 -43.61 26.11
CA ASN A 37 2.55 -44.88 25.44
C ASN A 37 1.24 -45.57 25.84
N ASN A 38 0.87 -45.48 27.11
CA ASN A 38 -0.42 -45.97 27.61
C ASN A 38 -1.60 -45.11 27.08
N GLU A 39 -1.49 -43.78 27.09
CA GLU A 39 -2.49 -42.85 26.55
C GLU A 39 -2.71 -43.04 25.03
N MET A 40 -1.62 -43.12 24.25
CA MET A 40 -1.67 -42.99 22.79
C MET A 40 -1.70 -44.31 22.03
N SER A 41 -1.36 -45.45 22.63
CA SER A 41 -1.54 -46.76 21.97
C SER A 41 -3.01 -47.04 21.63
N LEU A 42 -3.94 -46.56 22.46
CA LEU A 42 -5.38 -46.61 22.19
C LEU A 42 -5.81 -45.73 21.00
N LEU A 43 -5.09 -44.64 20.74
CA LEU A 43 -5.36 -43.68 19.67
C LEU A 43 -4.74 -44.06 18.32
N ILE A 44 -3.88 -45.09 18.25
CA ILE A 44 -3.26 -45.54 16.98
C ILE A 44 -4.29 -45.97 15.93
N ASN A 45 -5.48 -46.38 16.35
CA ASN A 45 -6.58 -46.81 15.47
C ASN A 45 -7.42 -45.66 14.88
N GLU A 46 -7.31 -44.43 15.39
CA GLU A 46 -7.89 -43.29 14.68
C GLU A 46 -7.02 -42.96 13.45
N SER A 47 -7.65 -43.00 12.27
CA SER A 47 -6.96 -42.98 10.99
C SER A 47 -5.99 -41.80 10.84
N LEU A 48 -4.80 -42.07 10.29
CA LEU A 48 -3.95 -41.03 9.69
C LEU A 48 -4.84 -40.10 8.84
N LYS A 49 -4.87 -38.81 9.16
CA LYS A 49 -5.68 -37.81 8.44
C LYS A 49 -5.26 -37.81 6.96
N THR A 50 -6.02 -38.45 6.10
CA THR A 50 -5.60 -38.78 4.73
C THR A 50 -6.17 -37.81 3.71
N LYS A 51 -5.51 -37.71 2.55
CA LYS A 51 -6.07 -37.07 1.36
C LYS A 51 -7.37 -37.77 0.97
N HIS A 52 -8.47 -37.03 0.89
CA HIS A 52 -9.82 -37.56 0.73
C HIS A 52 -10.57 -36.85 -0.39
N ALA A 53 -10.91 -37.59 -1.45
CA ALA A 53 -11.54 -37.06 -2.66
C ALA A 53 -12.81 -36.24 -2.37
N LYS A 54 -13.69 -36.73 -1.48
CA LYS A 54 -14.92 -36.03 -1.08
C LYS A 54 -14.67 -34.65 -0.45
N ILE A 55 -13.61 -34.51 0.37
CA ILE A 55 -13.29 -33.23 1.02
C ILE A 55 -12.75 -32.24 -0.02
N SER A 56 -11.96 -32.71 -0.99
CA SER A 56 -11.57 -31.89 -2.15
C SER A 56 -12.79 -31.42 -2.94
N GLU A 57 -13.78 -32.27 -3.16
CA GLU A 57 -15.01 -31.94 -3.88
C GLU A 57 -15.91 -30.96 -3.11
N GLU A 58 -16.10 -31.17 -1.81
CA GLU A 58 -16.78 -30.23 -0.91
C GLU A 58 -16.10 -28.84 -0.93
N LYS A 59 -14.77 -28.80 -0.95
CA LYS A 59 -13.99 -27.54 -1.07
C LYS A 59 -14.10 -26.89 -2.46
N ILE A 60 -14.14 -27.67 -3.55
CA ILE A 60 -14.44 -27.12 -4.90
C ILE A 60 -15.83 -26.48 -4.90
N ASN A 61 -16.84 -27.18 -4.41
CA ASN A 61 -18.22 -26.68 -4.35
C ASN A 61 -18.33 -25.42 -3.46
N GLN A 62 -17.64 -25.39 -2.31
CA GLN A 62 -17.54 -24.21 -1.45
C GLN A 62 -16.88 -23.02 -2.16
N ALA A 63 -15.85 -23.23 -2.97
CA ALA A 63 -15.17 -22.17 -3.72
C ALA A 63 -16.01 -21.66 -4.90
N ASP A 64 -16.66 -22.56 -5.65
CA ASP A 64 -17.54 -22.24 -6.78
C ASP A 64 -18.74 -21.39 -6.32
N GLN A 65 -19.36 -21.71 -5.18
CA GLN A 65 -20.43 -20.91 -4.57
C GLN A 65 -19.95 -19.50 -4.15
N ASN A 66 -18.72 -19.40 -3.62
CA ASN A 66 -18.16 -18.14 -3.12
C ASN A 66 -17.51 -17.26 -4.20
N PHE A 67 -17.42 -17.73 -5.46
CA PHE A 67 -16.65 -17.10 -6.54
C PHE A 67 -17.03 -15.65 -6.85
N ILE A 68 -18.29 -15.28 -6.58
CA ILE A 68 -18.87 -13.94 -6.87
C ILE A 68 -19.12 -13.15 -5.57
N THR A 69 -19.39 -13.82 -4.46
CA THR A 69 -19.84 -13.21 -3.19
C THR A 69 -18.70 -12.83 -2.24
N VAL A 70 -17.52 -13.46 -2.38
CA VAL A 70 -16.37 -13.28 -1.48
C VAL A 70 -15.17 -12.72 -2.24
N ALA A 71 -14.28 -12.02 -1.53
CA ALA A 71 -13.01 -11.54 -2.10
C ALA A 71 -12.22 -12.70 -2.75
N ILE A 72 -11.83 -12.53 -4.02
CA ILE A 72 -11.22 -13.58 -4.87
C ILE A 72 -9.98 -14.26 -4.26
N SER A 73 -9.24 -13.55 -3.39
CA SER A 73 -8.10 -14.14 -2.66
C SER A 73 -8.50 -15.30 -1.74
N SER A 74 -9.69 -15.23 -1.13
CA SER A 74 -10.22 -16.28 -0.26
C SER A 74 -10.75 -17.46 -1.09
N VAL A 75 -11.32 -17.18 -2.27
CA VAL A 75 -11.75 -18.21 -3.23
C VAL A 75 -10.55 -19.04 -3.73
N ILE A 76 -9.44 -18.37 -4.07
CA ILE A 76 -8.16 -19.04 -4.44
C ILE A 76 -7.63 -19.89 -3.28
N GLU A 77 -7.79 -19.45 -2.04
CA GLU A 77 -7.41 -20.22 -0.85
C GLU A 77 -8.27 -21.48 -0.67
N ILE A 78 -9.59 -21.40 -0.82
CA ILE A 78 -10.47 -22.57 -0.69
C ILE A 78 -10.18 -23.61 -1.78
N TYR A 79 -9.95 -23.19 -3.04
CA TYR A 79 -9.46 -24.13 -4.08
C TYR A 79 -8.06 -24.70 -3.75
N THR A 80 -7.22 -23.95 -3.05
CA THR A 80 -5.89 -24.44 -2.63
C THR A 80 -6.01 -25.48 -1.50
N GLN A 81 -7.01 -25.35 -0.62
CA GLN A 81 -7.40 -26.43 0.30
C GLN A 81 -7.90 -27.66 -0.46
N ALA A 82 -8.73 -27.50 -1.50
CA ALA A 82 -9.17 -28.63 -2.32
C ALA A 82 -7.99 -29.41 -2.93
N ILE A 83 -7.05 -28.69 -3.58
CA ILE A 83 -5.81 -29.26 -4.12
C ILE A 83 -4.98 -29.99 -3.04
N ALA A 84 -4.98 -29.50 -1.80
CA ALA A 84 -4.28 -30.13 -0.69
C ALA A 84 -4.96 -31.42 -0.20
N TYR A 85 -6.29 -31.43 -0.08
CA TYR A 85 -7.07 -32.62 0.30
C TYR A 85 -7.20 -33.66 -0.82
N ALA A 86 -7.00 -33.29 -2.09
CA ALA A 86 -7.11 -34.24 -3.19
C ALA A 86 -6.04 -35.36 -3.11
N PRO A 87 -6.40 -36.63 -3.41
CA PRO A 87 -5.44 -37.71 -3.66
C PRO A 87 -4.42 -37.30 -4.73
N ASN A 88 -3.21 -37.86 -4.67
CA ASN A 88 -2.08 -37.43 -5.51
C ASN A 88 -1.46 -38.60 -6.32
N ASN A 89 -2.33 -39.45 -6.88
CA ASN A 89 -2.00 -40.33 -8.00
C ASN A 89 -2.30 -39.63 -9.35
N ASP A 90 -1.74 -40.11 -10.45
CA ASP A 90 -1.89 -39.47 -11.77
C ASP A 90 -3.34 -39.52 -12.30
N ASP A 91 -4.09 -40.55 -11.92
CA ASP A 91 -5.54 -40.69 -12.18
C ASP A 91 -6.42 -39.81 -11.25
N SER A 92 -5.84 -38.88 -10.48
CA SER A 92 -6.59 -38.05 -9.54
C SER A 92 -7.41 -36.97 -10.25
N ARG A 93 -8.58 -37.39 -10.73
CA ARG A 93 -9.59 -36.54 -11.36
C ARG A 93 -10.02 -35.37 -10.45
N GLN A 94 -10.10 -35.56 -9.14
CA GLN A 94 -10.39 -34.47 -8.19
C GLN A 94 -9.26 -33.42 -8.15
N LEU A 95 -7.99 -33.84 -8.16
CA LEU A 95 -6.84 -32.92 -8.22
C LEU A 95 -6.81 -32.17 -9.56
N ALA A 96 -7.09 -32.87 -10.68
CA ALA A 96 -7.20 -32.30 -12.00
C ALA A 96 -8.30 -31.21 -12.06
N ILE A 97 -9.50 -31.51 -11.53
CA ILE A 97 -10.61 -30.57 -11.43
C ILE A 97 -10.24 -29.39 -10.51
N ALA A 98 -9.59 -29.62 -9.37
CA ALA A 98 -9.24 -28.56 -8.43
C ALA A 98 -8.25 -27.54 -9.03
N TYR A 99 -7.20 -27.98 -9.75
CA TYR A 99 -6.34 -27.09 -10.55
C TYR A 99 -7.13 -26.39 -11.69
N GLY A 100 -8.04 -27.13 -12.34
CA GLY A 100 -8.89 -26.61 -13.40
C GLY A 100 -9.91 -25.55 -12.96
N SER A 101 -10.33 -25.56 -11.68
CA SER A 101 -11.17 -24.52 -11.09
C SER A 101 -10.33 -23.38 -10.49
N ARG A 102 -9.21 -23.66 -9.80
CA ARG A 102 -8.33 -22.60 -9.28
C ARG A 102 -7.77 -21.71 -10.38
N SER A 103 -7.37 -22.28 -11.52
CA SER A 103 -6.95 -21.49 -12.70
C SER A 103 -8.05 -20.55 -13.21
N ALA A 104 -9.35 -20.83 -12.98
CA ALA A 104 -10.42 -19.88 -13.29
C ALA A 104 -10.34 -18.63 -12.39
N ALA A 105 -10.19 -18.82 -11.07
CA ALA A 105 -10.04 -17.73 -10.10
C ALA A 105 -8.75 -16.92 -10.34
N LEU A 106 -7.63 -17.59 -10.65
CA LEU A 106 -6.37 -16.92 -11.01
C LEU A 106 -6.51 -16.08 -12.29
N SER A 107 -7.20 -16.60 -13.32
CA SER A 107 -7.48 -15.88 -14.58
C SER A 107 -8.47 -14.71 -14.39
N TYR A 108 -9.30 -14.75 -13.35
CA TYR A 108 -10.18 -13.65 -12.93
C TYR A 108 -9.40 -12.58 -12.15
N ALA A 109 -8.54 -13.00 -11.22
CA ALA A 109 -7.63 -12.13 -10.44
C ALA A 109 -6.47 -11.51 -11.25
N LYS A 110 -6.47 -11.64 -12.59
CA LYS A 110 -5.39 -11.23 -13.52
C LYS A 110 -4.01 -11.88 -13.25
N LEU A 111 -3.95 -12.96 -12.47
CA LEU A 111 -2.73 -13.74 -12.21
C LEU A 111 -2.50 -14.75 -13.36
N TYR A 112 -2.26 -14.23 -14.57
CA TYR A 112 -2.29 -15.03 -15.79
C TYR A 112 -1.22 -16.12 -15.86
N GLN A 113 0.00 -15.87 -15.35
CA GLN A 113 1.06 -16.89 -15.34
C GLN A 113 0.77 -18.00 -14.33
N ASP A 114 0.41 -17.65 -13.10
CA ASP A 114 -0.02 -18.63 -12.08
C ASP A 114 -1.24 -19.44 -12.59
N SER A 115 -2.16 -18.79 -13.31
CA SER A 115 -3.30 -19.46 -13.97
C SER A 115 -2.89 -20.42 -15.10
N LEU A 116 -1.81 -20.15 -15.84
CA LEU A 116 -1.27 -21.07 -16.85
C LEU A 116 -0.63 -22.29 -16.20
N ASN A 117 0.17 -22.10 -15.15
CA ASN A 117 0.81 -23.19 -14.42
C ASN A 117 -0.23 -24.23 -13.92
N ASP A 118 -1.35 -23.76 -13.36
CA ASP A 118 -2.47 -24.62 -12.96
C ASP A 118 -3.16 -25.32 -14.15
N ILE A 119 -3.24 -24.69 -15.33
CA ILE A 119 -3.78 -25.35 -16.54
C ILE A 119 -2.86 -26.48 -17.00
N GLU A 120 -1.54 -26.28 -17.03
CA GLU A 120 -0.61 -27.35 -17.40
C GLU A 120 -0.62 -28.51 -16.40
N ARG A 121 -0.77 -28.23 -15.09
CA ARG A 121 -0.92 -29.27 -14.06
C ARG A 121 -2.24 -30.04 -14.22
N ALA A 122 -3.35 -29.35 -14.48
CA ALA A 122 -4.63 -30.01 -14.76
C ALA A 122 -4.56 -30.90 -16.02
N LEU A 123 -3.94 -30.43 -17.11
CA LEU A 123 -3.84 -31.17 -18.38
C LEU A 123 -2.91 -32.39 -18.35
N LYS A 124 -2.04 -32.52 -17.32
CA LYS A 124 -1.18 -33.70 -17.09
C LYS A 124 -1.89 -34.84 -16.35
N LEU A 125 -3.03 -34.56 -15.71
CA LEU A 125 -3.83 -35.52 -14.94
C LEU A 125 -5.07 -35.96 -15.74
N ASP A 126 -5.91 -36.83 -15.18
CA ASP A 126 -7.24 -37.14 -15.74
C ASP A 126 -8.21 -35.93 -15.65
N PHE A 127 -8.02 -34.94 -16.52
CA PHE A 127 -8.96 -33.84 -16.68
C PHE A 127 -10.12 -34.22 -17.61
N PRO A 128 -11.39 -34.09 -17.19
CA PRO A 128 -12.55 -34.52 -17.98
C PRO A 128 -12.60 -33.95 -19.40
N ASN A 129 -12.68 -34.83 -20.40
CA ASN A 129 -12.65 -34.47 -21.82
C ASN A 129 -13.70 -33.42 -22.21
N ASN A 130 -14.93 -33.55 -21.70
CA ASN A 130 -16.03 -32.60 -21.93
C ASN A 130 -15.78 -31.20 -21.32
N LEU A 131 -14.74 -31.03 -20.50
CA LEU A 131 -14.32 -29.74 -19.94
C LEU A 131 -12.98 -29.24 -20.53
N ARG A 132 -12.22 -30.04 -21.28
CA ARG A 132 -10.86 -29.66 -21.77
C ARG A 132 -10.86 -28.37 -22.59
N ALA A 133 -11.87 -28.12 -23.43
CA ALA A 133 -11.95 -26.86 -24.19
C ALA A 133 -12.13 -25.61 -23.30
N ARG A 134 -12.68 -25.74 -22.08
CA ARG A 134 -12.75 -24.64 -21.10
C ARG A 134 -11.37 -24.32 -20.47
N LEU A 135 -10.45 -25.28 -20.40
CA LEU A 135 -9.05 -25.02 -20.04
C LEU A 135 -8.30 -24.40 -21.21
N TYR A 136 -8.38 -24.98 -22.41
CA TYR A 136 -7.64 -24.48 -23.57
C TYR A 136 -8.05 -23.07 -23.98
N VAL A 137 -9.35 -22.72 -23.97
CA VAL A 137 -9.77 -21.33 -24.25
C VAL A 137 -9.28 -20.35 -23.17
N ARG A 138 -9.09 -20.81 -21.93
CA ARG A 138 -8.48 -20.03 -20.84
C ARG A 138 -6.97 -19.90 -21.02
N LYS A 139 -6.29 -20.93 -21.52
CA LYS A 139 -4.87 -20.89 -21.92
C LYS A 139 -4.65 -19.84 -23.01
N VAL A 140 -5.46 -19.86 -24.08
CA VAL A 140 -5.46 -18.82 -25.13
C VAL A 140 -5.69 -17.42 -24.54
N LYS A 141 -6.74 -17.23 -23.72
CA LYS A 141 -7.03 -15.95 -23.04
C LYS A 141 -5.82 -15.45 -22.22
N ASN A 142 -5.20 -16.32 -21.42
CA ASN A 142 -4.11 -15.97 -20.53
C ASN A 142 -2.82 -15.65 -21.28
N LEU A 143 -2.47 -16.46 -22.31
CA LEU A 143 -1.29 -16.21 -23.15
C LEU A 143 -1.40 -14.85 -23.83
N LEU A 144 -2.53 -14.55 -24.48
CA LEU A 144 -2.78 -13.26 -25.14
C LEU A 144 -2.87 -12.07 -24.17
N ALA A 145 -3.10 -12.31 -22.88
CA ALA A 145 -3.07 -11.29 -21.83
C ALA A 145 -1.67 -11.10 -21.19
N LEU A 146 -0.70 -11.96 -21.49
CA LEU A 146 0.72 -11.79 -21.16
C LEU A 146 1.52 -11.25 -22.34
N ASP A 147 1.19 -11.69 -23.56
CA ASP A 147 1.81 -11.30 -24.82
C ASP A 147 0.74 -11.35 -25.94
N PRO A 148 0.30 -10.20 -26.49
CA PRO A 148 -0.82 -10.15 -27.43
C PRO A 148 -0.52 -10.73 -28.82
N ARG A 149 0.69 -11.25 -29.05
CA ARG A 149 1.11 -11.85 -30.33
C ARG A 149 0.59 -13.28 -30.46
N ILE A 150 0.12 -13.65 -31.66
CA ILE A 150 -0.32 -15.02 -31.98
C ILE A 150 0.90 -15.92 -32.25
N ARG A 151 1.62 -16.23 -31.16
CA ARG A 151 2.75 -17.15 -31.09
C ARG A 151 2.33 -18.63 -31.31
N PRO A 152 3.27 -19.57 -31.54
CA PRO A 152 2.95 -21.00 -31.71
C PRO A 152 2.10 -21.58 -30.57
N ASP A 153 2.47 -21.31 -29.31
CA ASP A 153 1.75 -21.76 -28.11
C ASP A 153 0.29 -21.26 -28.04
N VAL A 154 0.00 -20.08 -28.62
CA VAL A 154 -1.38 -19.59 -28.79
C VAL A 154 -2.12 -20.36 -29.88
N LYS A 155 -1.46 -20.68 -31.01
CA LYS A 155 -2.04 -21.46 -32.11
C LYS A 155 -2.34 -22.90 -31.67
N ASP A 156 -1.43 -23.52 -30.93
CA ASP A 156 -1.59 -24.88 -30.41
C ASP A 156 -2.75 -24.94 -29.41
N ALA A 157 -2.84 -23.95 -28.50
CA ALA A 157 -3.96 -23.84 -27.57
C ALA A 157 -5.30 -23.53 -28.28
N LEU A 158 -5.31 -22.79 -29.39
CA LEU A 158 -6.50 -22.60 -30.23
C LEU A 158 -6.91 -23.90 -30.94
N ALA A 159 -5.96 -24.63 -31.53
CA ALA A 159 -6.20 -25.91 -32.19
C ALA A 159 -6.77 -26.95 -31.21
N GLN A 160 -6.17 -27.07 -30.02
CA GLN A 160 -6.68 -27.90 -28.93
C GLN A 160 -8.06 -27.43 -28.45
N THR A 161 -8.31 -26.12 -28.34
CA THR A 161 -9.65 -25.60 -27.99
C THR A 161 -10.70 -26.11 -29.00
N ASN A 162 -10.43 -25.97 -30.30
CA ASN A 162 -11.35 -26.39 -31.36
C ASN A 162 -11.54 -27.91 -31.43
N TYR A 163 -10.48 -28.70 -31.21
CA TYR A 163 -10.58 -30.15 -31.12
C TYR A 163 -11.50 -30.58 -29.97
N TRP A 164 -11.23 -30.14 -28.73
CA TRP A 164 -12.04 -30.52 -27.57
C TRP A 164 -13.47 -29.92 -27.60
N LEU A 165 -13.71 -28.85 -28.37
CA LEU A 165 -15.05 -28.30 -28.63
C LEU A 165 -15.97 -29.28 -29.39
N THR A 166 -15.40 -30.23 -30.14
CA THR A 166 -16.17 -31.29 -30.81
C THR A 166 -16.70 -32.35 -29.84
N GLN A 167 -16.01 -32.56 -28.70
CA GLN A 167 -16.33 -33.58 -27.69
C GLN A 167 -16.98 -32.99 -26.43
N MET A 168 -17.59 -31.80 -26.57
CA MET A 168 -18.17 -31.00 -25.49
C MET A 168 -19.68 -30.86 -25.68
N ASP A 169 -20.44 -30.92 -24.58
CA ASP A 169 -21.89 -30.74 -24.58
C ASP A 169 -22.30 -29.34 -25.05
N ASP A 170 -23.49 -29.21 -25.65
CA ASP A 170 -23.95 -27.97 -26.28
C ASP A 170 -24.02 -26.76 -25.32
N THR A 171 -24.15 -26.99 -24.00
CA THR A 171 -24.20 -25.92 -23.00
C THR A 171 -22.80 -25.35 -22.78
N ASN A 172 -21.80 -26.19 -22.47
CA ASN A 172 -20.41 -25.75 -22.34
C ASN A 172 -19.85 -25.24 -23.68
N LYS A 173 -20.25 -25.85 -24.81
CA LYS A 173 -19.84 -25.47 -26.17
C LYS A 173 -20.26 -24.04 -26.53
N LYS A 174 -21.50 -23.65 -26.20
CA LYS A 174 -21.98 -22.25 -26.34
C LYS A 174 -21.16 -21.27 -25.50
N ILE A 175 -20.74 -21.67 -24.29
CA ILE A 175 -19.89 -20.84 -23.41
C ILE A 175 -18.49 -20.65 -24.04
N VAL A 176 -17.83 -21.74 -24.47
CA VAL A 176 -16.50 -21.67 -25.09
C VAL A 176 -16.53 -20.88 -26.40
N GLN A 177 -17.54 -21.08 -27.26
CA GLN A 177 -17.71 -20.31 -28.49
C GLN A 177 -17.96 -18.81 -28.19
N SER A 178 -18.74 -18.48 -27.15
CA SER A 178 -18.92 -17.09 -26.70
C SER A 178 -17.60 -16.46 -26.26
N ILE A 179 -16.71 -17.24 -25.64
CA ILE A 179 -15.36 -16.76 -25.27
C ILE A 179 -14.52 -16.57 -26.53
N LEU A 180 -14.37 -17.58 -27.40
CA LEU A 180 -13.60 -17.49 -28.66
C LEU A 180 -14.02 -16.27 -29.49
N ASN A 181 -15.31 -16.04 -29.67
CA ASN A 181 -15.84 -14.89 -30.40
C ASN A 181 -15.42 -13.56 -29.75
N LYS A 182 -15.38 -13.48 -28.40
CA LYS A 182 -14.91 -12.30 -27.66
C LYS A 182 -13.38 -12.12 -27.70
N LEU A 183 -12.60 -13.20 -27.81
CA LEU A 183 -11.15 -13.12 -28.01
C LEU A 183 -10.84 -12.58 -29.41
N ASN A 184 -11.49 -13.12 -30.44
CA ASN A 184 -11.35 -12.69 -31.84
C ASN A 184 -11.83 -11.23 -32.10
N GLN A 185 -12.62 -10.65 -31.20
CA GLN A 185 -13.15 -9.28 -31.29
C GLN A 185 -12.34 -8.25 -30.48
N ARG A 186 -11.25 -8.64 -29.80
CA ARG A 186 -10.48 -7.77 -28.91
C ARG A 186 -9.05 -7.61 -29.38
N ASN A 187 -8.64 -6.36 -29.62
CA ASN A 187 -7.24 -5.98 -29.45
C ASN A 187 -6.93 -6.03 -27.94
N TYR A 188 -5.86 -6.73 -27.57
CA TYR A 188 -5.48 -6.93 -26.17
C TYR A 188 -4.63 -5.74 -25.69
N SER A 189 -5.31 -4.76 -25.07
CA SER A 189 -4.71 -3.53 -24.51
C SER A 189 -4.72 -3.47 -22.97
N ASP A 190 -5.17 -4.54 -22.29
CA ASP A 190 -5.06 -4.68 -20.83
C ASP A 190 -3.58 -4.84 -20.42
N ILE A 191 -3.05 -3.89 -19.64
CA ILE A 191 -1.68 -3.96 -19.10
C ILE A 191 -1.57 -5.16 -18.14
N SER A 192 -0.59 -6.03 -18.39
CA SER A 192 -0.34 -7.22 -17.57
C SER A 192 0.13 -6.84 -16.16
N TYR A 193 -0.42 -7.52 -15.14
CA TYR A 193 0.13 -7.44 -13.78
C TYR A 193 1.47 -8.18 -13.75
N LYS A 194 2.58 -7.44 -13.85
CA LYS A 194 3.91 -8.00 -13.63
C LYS A 194 4.06 -8.37 -12.15
N LYS A 195 4.30 -9.65 -11.89
CA LYS A 195 4.62 -10.20 -10.57
C LYS A 195 5.92 -9.56 -10.09
N TRP A 196 5.85 -8.71 -9.06
CA TRP A 196 7.03 -8.09 -8.46
C TRP A 196 7.90 -9.17 -7.81
N ASP A 197 9.15 -9.29 -8.25
CA ASP A 197 10.15 -10.16 -7.64
C ASP A 197 11.14 -9.32 -6.83
N SER A 198 11.07 -9.47 -5.51
CA SER A 198 11.95 -8.81 -4.56
C SER A 198 13.39 -9.32 -4.62
N SER A 199 13.63 -10.54 -5.10
CA SER A 199 14.97 -11.15 -5.08
C SER A 199 15.95 -10.51 -6.05
N ILE A 200 15.45 -9.80 -7.07
CA ILE A 200 16.24 -9.00 -8.02
C ILE A 200 16.83 -7.74 -7.36
N PHE A 201 16.31 -7.33 -6.19
CA PHE A 201 16.65 -6.07 -5.52
C PHE A 201 17.30 -6.24 -4.13
N LEU A 202 17.87 -7.41 -3.83
CA LEU A 202 18.55 -7.67 -2.55
C LEU A 202 20.05 -7.34 -2.63
N PRO A 203 20.55 -6.30 -1.94
CA PRO A 203 21.96 -5.94 -1.95
C PRO A 203 22.81 -6.98 -1.21
N GLN A 204 23.98 -7.29 -1.76
CA GLN A 204 24.96 -8.22 -1.20
C GLN A 204 25.91 -7.52 -0.21
N PRO A 205 26.59 -8.25 0.72
CA PRO A 205 27.66 -7.67 1.53
C PRO A 205 28.80 -7.12 0.64
N PRO A 206 29.46 -6.01 1.00
CA PRO A 206 30.50 -5.41 0.13
C PRO A 206 31.76 -6.26 -0.08
N ILE A 207 32.13 -7.05 0.93
CA ILE A 207 33.28 -7.97 0.94
C ILE A 207 32.91 -9.11 1.89
N ASP A 208 32.86 -10.35 1.41
CA ASP A 208 32.54 -11.52 2.23
C ASP A 208 33.54 -11.77 3.37
N ASN A 209 33.05 -12.34 4.46
CA ASN A 209 33.84 -12.70 5.63
C ASN A 209 34.37 -14.15 5.53
N PRO A 210 35.70 -14.37 5.56
CA PRO A 210 36.27 -15.71 5.42
C PRO A 210 36.02 -16.63 6.62
N LYS A 211 35.63 -16.10 7.79
CA LYS A 211 35.31 -16.88 9.00
C LYS A 211 33.83 -16.96 9.34
N ILE A 212 32.97 -16.20 8.66
CA ILE A 212 31.53 -16.13 8.96
C ILE A 212 30.76 -16.05 7.64
N LEU A 213 30.42 -17.21 7.07
CA LEU A 213 29.95 -17.29 5.69
C LEU A 213 28.68 -16.45 5.46
N ARG A 214 28.59 -15.79 4.29
CA ARG A 214 27.46 -14.95 3.84
C ARG A 214 27.23 -13.65 4.65
N THR A 215 28.24 -13.23 5.42
CA THR A 215 28.30 -11.94 6.13
C THR A 215 29.41 -11.04 5.60
N SER A 216 29.32 -9.74 5.88
CA SER A 216 30.38 -8.77 5.58
C SER A 216 31.61 -9.01 6.46
N SER A 217 32.81 -8.91 5.90
CA SER A 217 34.10 -8.88 6.63
C SER A 217 34.20 -7.74 7.67
N ALA A 218 33.28 -6.77 7.62
CA ALA A 218 33.09 -5.77 8.65
C ALA A 218 32.57 -6.34 9.99
N VAL A 219 32.10 -7.58 10.00
CA VAL A 219 31.45 -8.25 11.13
C VAL A 219 32.43 -9.22 11.80
N SER A 220 32.43 -9.32 13.13
CA SER A 220 33.13 -10.39 13.86
C SER A 220 32.35 -10.82 15.08
N LEU A 221 32.45 -12.10 15.41
CA LEU A 221 31.99 -12.63 16.69
C LEU A 221 33.02 -12.35 17.79
N LYS A 222 32.55 -12.05 18.99
CA LYS A 222 33.32 -11.96 20.23
C LYS A 222 32.57 -12.64 21.37
N TYR A 223 33.27 -12.92 22.46
CA TYR A 223 32.67 -13.32 23.73
C TYR A 223 32.92 -12.25 24.82
N SER A 224 32.00 -12.15 25.77
CA SER A 224 32.19 -11.47 27.05
C SER A 224 31.15 -12.01 28.04
N GLU A 225 31.44 -11.98 29.34
CA GLU A 225 30.51 -12.45 30.38
C GLU A 225 29.17 -11.69 30.35
N THR A 226 29.20 -10.37 30.10
CA THR A 226 28.01 -9.50 30.09
C THR A 226 27.06 -9.73 28.92
N TYR A 227 27.58 -10.13 27.75
CA TYR A 227 26.82 -10.20 26.49
C TYR A 227 26.81 -11.59 25.85
N GLY A 228 27.47 -12.57 26.48
CA GLY A 228 27.77 -13.86 25.87
C GLY A 228 28.54 -13.73 24.55
N ARG A 229 28.22 -14.61 23.60
CA ARG A 229 28.64 -14.48 22.21
C ARG A 229 27.87 -13.32 21.57
N HIS A 230 28.58 -12.33 21.05
CA HIS A 230 28.00 -11.10 20.51
C HIS A 230 28.76 -10.61 19.29
N ILE A 231 28.07 -9.87 18.42
CA ILE A 231 28.61 -9.38 17.16
C ILE A 231 29.19 -7.96 17.34
N ILE A 232 30.42 -7.73 16.85
CA ILE A 232 31.07 -6.42 16.81
C ILE A 232 31.49 -6.03 15.39
N ALA A 233 31.77 -4.74 15.19
CA ALA A 233 32.37 -4.22 13.97
C ALA A 233 33.92 -4.35 13.95
N THR A 234 34.50 -4.94 12.91
CA THR A 234 35.97 -5.10 12.73
C THR A 234 36.65 -3.82 12.24
N ARG A 235 35.88 -2.95 11.60
CA ARG A 235 36.22 -1.62 11.07
C ARG A 235 35.03 -0.69 11.27
N ASP A 236 35.17 0.59 10.91
CA ASP A 236 34.01 1.46 10.76
C ASP A 236 33.11 0.94 9.62
N ILE A 237 31.80 0.91 9.90
CA ILE A 237 30.72 0.49 9.01
C ILE A 237 29.95 1.74 8.61
N LYS A 238 29.65 1.89 7.31
CA LYS A 238 28.85 3.02 6.81
C LYS A 238 27.37 2.80 7.09
N ALA A 239 26.57 3.87 7.21
CA ALA A 239 25.12 3.72 7.25
C ALA A 239 24.59 3.04 5.97
N CYS A 240 23.49 2.28 6.08
CA CYS A 240 22.90 1.45 5.01
C CYS A 240 23.84 0.39 4.39
N GLU A 241 24.98 0.06 5.02
CA GLU A 241 25.85 -1.03 4.57
C GLU A 241 25.23 -2.40 4.88
N THR A 242 25.16 -3.30 3.88
CA THR A 242 24.69 -4.68 4.09
C THR A 242 25.72 -5.49 4.87
N LEU A 243 25.28 -6.09 5.97
CA LEU A 243 26.10 -6.87 6.90
C LEU A 243 25.90 -8.38 6.75
N LEU A 244 24.73 -8.81 6.25
CA LEU A 244 24.30 -10.21 6.19
C LEU A 244 23.24 -10.40 5.11
N VAL A 245 23.35 -11.47 4.31
CA VAL A 245 22.31 -11.93 3.36
C VAL A 245 22.14 -13.44 3.48
N HIS A 246 21.24 -13.87 4.36
CA HIS A 246 21.09 -15.28 4.73
C HIS A 246 19.71 -15.85 4.34
N LYS A 247 19.65 -17.17 4.14
CA LYS A 247 18.40 -17.92 4.15
C LYS A 247 18.08 -18.33 5.59
N THR A 248 16.80 -18.49 5.93
CA THR A 248 16.41 -19.08 7.23
C THR A 248 16.86 -20.55 7.29
N TYR A 249 17.43 -20.99 8.42
CA TYR A 249 17.75 -22.39 8.63
C TYR A 249 16.47 -23.25 8.72
N ALA A 250 15.44 -22.72 9.39
CA ALA A 250 14.12 -23.34 9.49
C ALA A 250 13.02 -22.26 9.60
N SER A 251 11.80 -22.60 9.15
CA SER A 251 10.67 -21.66 9.03
C SER A 251 9.33 -22.37 9.16
N ILE A 252 8.56 -22.07 10.21
CA ILE A 252 7.24 -22.65 10.45
C ILE A 252 6.16 -21.61 10.10
N LEU A 253 5.24 -21.96 9.20
CA LEU A 253 4.06 -21.12 8.95
C LEU A 253 3.05 -21.27 10.08
N HIS A 254 2.36 -20.18 10.43
CA HIS A 254 1.21 -20.25 11.31
C HIS A 254 0.04 -21.02 10.64
N ILE A 255 -0.83 -21.64 11.43
CA ILE A 255 -1.93 -22.50 10.93
C ILE A 255 -2.87 -21.77 9.95
N GLU A 256 -3.22 -20.51 10.24
CA GLU A 256 -4.07 -19.66 9.40
C GLU A 256 -3.38 -19.18 8.10
N ASN A 257 -2.12 -19.57 7.88
CA ASN A 257 -1.31 -19.19 6.72
C ASN A 257 -0.81 -20.38 5.88
N LEU A 258 -1.07 -21.63 6.31
CA LEU A 258 -0.64 -22.86 5.62
C LEU A 258 -1.07 -22.93 4.15
N TYR A 259 -2.29 -22.49 3.83
CA TYR A 259 -2.82 -22.49 2.45
C TYR A 259 -2.51 -21.21 1.65
N LYS A 260 -1.62 -20.34 2.15
CA LYS A 260 -1.29 -19.02 1.56
C LYS A 260 0.20 -18.85 1.20
N TYR A 261 1.10 -19.56 1.87
CA TYR A 261 2.55 -19.46 1.71
C TYR A 261 3.19 -20.84 1.53
N CYS A 262 4.38 -20.89 0.93
CA CYS A 262 5.15 -22.12 0.78
C CYS A 262 5.78 -22.55 2.11
N TRP A 263 5.59 -23.82 2.50
CA TRP A 263 6.14 -24.43 3.72
C TRP A 263 7.67 -24.50 3.76
N TYR A 264 8.33 -24.43 2.60
CA TYR A 264 9.79 -24.49 2.46
C TYR A 264 10.47 -23.10 2.42
N CYS A 265 9.93 -22.18 1.62
CA CYS A 265 10.59 -20.91 1.34
C CYS A 265 9.84 -19.67 1.87
N SER A 266 8.72 -19.87 2.58
CA SER A 266 7.86 -18.83 3.19
C SER A 266 7.37 -17.73 2.23
N LYS A 267 7.58 -17.87 0.92
CA LYS A 267 7.07 -16.95 -0.10
C LYS A 267 5.57 -17.19 -0.30
N ARG A 268 4.81 -16.12 -0.52
CA ARG A 268 3.38 -16.20 -0.85
C ARG A 268 3.23 -16.89 -2.21
N THR A 269 2.31 -17.84 -2.31
CA THR A 269 2.05 -18.60 -3.53
C THR A 269 0.57 -18.53 -3.91
N TRP A 270 0.29 -18.65 -5.21
CA TRP A 270 -1.05 -18.56 -5.79
C TRP A 270 -1.38 -19.77 -6.68
N SER A 271 -0.37 -20.31 -7.40
CA SER A 271 -0.42 -21.60 -8.11
C SER A 271 0.50 -22.61 -7.41
N SER A 272 0.14 -22.95 -6.16
CA SER A 272 0.89 -23.90 -5.33
C SER A 272 0.68 -25.36 -5.72
N VAL A 273 1.61 -26.22 -5.32
CA VAL A 273 1.42 -27.68 -5.28
C VAL A 273 1.27 -28.16 -3.83
N PRO A 274 0.56 -29.26 -3.57
CA PRO A 274 0.43 -29.82 -2.23
C PRO A 274 1.63 -30.72 -1.88
N CYS A 275 1.71 -31.17 -0.62
CA CYS A 275 2.41 -32.41 -0.31
C CYS A 275 1.74 -33.61 -1.04
N THR A 276 2.53 -34.64 -1.35
CA THR A 276 2.05 -35.89 -1.97
C THR A 276 1.29 -36.77 -0.98
N GLN A 277 1.65 -36.71 0.32
CA GLN A 277 1.11 -37.58 1.37
C GLN A 277 0.06 -36.86 2.25
N CYS A 278 0.45 -35.80 2.97
CA CYS A 278 -0.49 -35.04 3.81
C CYS A 278 -1.18 -33.90 3.03
N PHE A 279 -2.21 -33.32 3.64
CA PHE A 279 -2.91 -32.12 3.15
C PHE A 279 -2.47 -30.84 3.89
N ASN A 280 -1.69 -30.95 4.97
CA ASN A 280 -1.39 -29.84 5.89
C ASN A 280 -0.58 -28.70 5.25
N VAL A 281 0.16 -28.95 4.17
CA VAL A 281 1.17 -28.03 3.64
C VAL A 281 1.16 -27.93 2.11
N ILE A 282 1.55 -26.74 1.63
CA ILE A 282 1.72 -26.44 0.21
C ILE A 282 3.10 -25.85 -0.09
N PHE A 283 3.49 -25.89 -1.36
CA PHE A 283 4.76 -25.40 -1.87
C PHE A 283 4.56 -24.48 -3.08
N CYS A 284 5.54 -23.66 -3.43
CA CYS A 284 5.48 -22.84 -4.66
C CYS A 284 5.33 -23.71 -5.91
N ASP A 285 6.07 -24.80 -5.93
CA ASP A 285 6.30 -25.69 -7.06
C ASP A 285 6.86 -27.02 -6.56
N GLU A 286 6.99 -27.94 -7.49
CA GLU A 286 7.55 -29.27 -7.35
C GLU A 286 8.97 -29.21 -6.76
N HIS A 287 9.81 -28.26 -7.19
CA HIS A 287 11.15 -28.06 -6.64
C HIS A 287 11.14 -27.71 -5.14
N CYS A 288 10.29 -26.77 -4.70
CA CYS A 288 10.16 -26.43 -3.29
C CYS A 288 9.58 -27.59 -2.44
N ARG A 289 8.72 -28.43 -3.02
CA ARG A 289 8.19 -29.64 -2.37
C ARG A 289 9.29 -30.68 -2.17
N ASP A 290 10.05 -30.96 -3.23
CA ASP A 290 11.05 -32.03 -3.23
C ASP A 290 12.31 -31.62 -2.44
N ALA A 291 12.66 -30.33 -2.46
CA ALA A 291 13.68 -29.77 -1.57
C ALA A 291 13.27 -29.88 -0.09
N ALA A 292 12.00 -29.59 0.26
CA ALA A 292 11.51 -29.78 1.62
C ALA A 292 11.51 -31.26 2.03
N TRP A 293 11.07 -32.15 1.14
CA TRP A 293 11.06 -33.60 1.36
C TRP A 293 12.45 -34.12 1.73
N ASN A 294 13.46 -33.74 0.94
CA ASN A 294 14.84 -34.15 1.16
C ASN A 294 15.46 -33.49 2.40
N ASP A 295 15.10 -32.25 2.75
CA ASP A 295 15.66 -31.51 3.88
C ASP A 295 15.04 -31.92 5.25
N TYR A 296 13.73 -32.17 5.32
CA TYR A 296 13.05 -32.56 6.57
C TYR A 296 11.65 -33.17 6.44
N HIS A 297 10.94 -32.94 5.33
CA HIS A 297 9.49 -33.17 5.26
C HIS A 297 9.10 -34.63 5.13
N ASP A 298 10.01 -35.53 4.74
CA ASP A 298 9.81 -36.97 4.77
C ASP A 298 9.60 -37.55 6.17
N LEU A 299 10.35 -37.06 7.16
CA LEU A 299 10.25 -37.45 8.57
C LEU A 299 9.26 -36.57 9.34
N GLU A 300 9.10 -35.30 8.96
CA GLU A 300 8.13 -34.38 9.57
C GLU A 300 6.68 -34.69 9.16
N CYS A 301 6.41 -35.02 7.89
CA CYS A 301 5.06 -35.25 7.35
C CYS A 301 4.23 -36.26 8.16
N PRO A 302 4.70 -37.50 8.43
CA PRO A 302 3.91 -38.48 9.20
C PRO A 302 3.71 -38.07 10.67
N VAL A 303 4.62 -37.26 11.24
CA VAL A 303 4.51 -36.75 12.61
C VAL A 303 3.46 -35.65 12.68
N ILE A 304 3.57 -34.58 11.87
CA ILE A 304 2.62 -33.46 11.91
C ILE A 304 1.21 -33.86 11.46
N ASN A 305 1.09 -34.91 10.63
CA ASN A 305 -0.20 -35.45 10.20
C ASN A 305 -0.89 -36.35 11.25
N ALA A 306 -0.15 -36.77 12.29
CA ALA A 306 -0.68 -37.49 13.44
C ALA A 306 -0.98 -36.57 14.65
N MET A 307 -0.61 -35.29 14.58
CA MET A 307 -0.96 -34.29 15.59
C MET A 307 -2.39 -33.77 15.39
N SER A 308 -3.09 -33.48 16.49
CA SER A 308 -4.35 -32.73 16.46
C SER A 308 -4.10 -31.25 16.16
N ASP A 309 -5.10 -30.54 15.66
CA ASP A 309 -4.92 -29.18 15.15
C ASP A 309 -4.55 -28.22 16.30
N ASP A 310 -5.10 -28.45 17.50
CA ASP A 310 -4.77 -27.74 18.75
C ASP A 310 -3.31 -27.95 19.21
N LYS A 311 -2.61 -28.97 18.68
CA LYS A 311 -1.19 -29.23 18.97
C LYS A 311 -0.24 -28.59 17.95
N PHE A 312 -0.74 -27.91 16.90
CA PHE A 312 0.07 -27.32 15.83
C PHE A 312 0.74 -25.99 16.25
N ASN A 313 1.53 -26.01 17.33
CA ASN A 313 2.25 -24.83 17.83
C ASN A 313 3.62 -24.66 17.14
N SER A 314 3.94 -23.45 16.69
CA SER A 314 5.16 -23.17 15.92
C SER A 314 6.46 -23.53 16.66
N VAL A 315 6.49 -23.42 18.00
CA VAL A 315 7.68 -23.72 18.81
C VAL A 315 8.00 -25.22 18.75
N PHE A 316 6.99 -26.08 18.86
CA PHE A 316 7.13 -27.54 18.86
C PHE A 316 7.46 -28.10 17.46
N ILE A 317 6.78 -27.62 16.41
CA ILE A 317 7.07 -28.02 15.02
C ILE A 317 8.50 -27.58 14.62
N MET A 318 8.95 -26.41 15.09
CA MET A 318 10.34 -25.99 14.92
C MET A 318 11.30 -26.96 15.63
N GLY A 319 11.06 -27.32 16.90
CA GLY A 319 11.90 -28.26 17.65
C GLY A 319 12.06 -29.63 16.97
N LEU A 320 10.95 -30.18 16.46
CA LEU A 320 10.91 -31.35 15.57
C LEU A 320 11.81 -31.16 14.34
N ARG A 321 11.68 -30.04 13.62
CA ARG A 321 12.46 -29.79 12.39
C ARG A 321 13.95 -29.59 12.64
N LEU A 322 14.34 -28.92 13.73
CA LEU A 322 15.77 -28.78 14.09
C LEU A 322 16.39 -30.16 14.36
N THR A 323 15.66 -31.03 15.07
CA THR A 323 16.06 -32.41 15.35
C THR A 323 16.22 -33.22 14.06
N ILE A 324 15.23 -33.17 13.15
CA ILE A 324 15.30 -33.86 11.85
C ILE A 324 16.49 -33.37 11.01
N LYS A 325 16.70 -32.05 10.91
CA LYS A 325 17.82 -31.50 10.12
C LYS A 325 19.18 -31.88 10.70
N GLY A 326 19.33 -31.89 12.03
CA GLY A 326 20.55 -32.35 12.69
C GLY A 326 20.84 -33.84 12.42
N TYR A 327 19.83 -34.70 12.57
CA TYR A 327 19.93 -36.12 12.21
C TYR A 327 20.32 -36.31 10.74
N LYS A 328 19.68 -35.59 9.82
CA LYS A 328 19.97 -35.68 8.38
C LYS A 328 21.36 -35.14 7.99
N GLU A 329 21.86 -34.11 8.68
CA GLU A 329 23.23 -33.61 8.47
C GLU A 329 24.29 -34.59 8.96
N ALA A 330 23.99 -35.38 10.01
CA ALA A 330 24.89 -36.38 10.57
C ALA A 330 24.80 -37.77 9.92
N GLY A 331 23.65 -38.11 9.34
CA GLY A 331 23.39 -39.38 8.63
C GLY A 331 23.05 -40.59 9.50
N SER A 332 23.34 -40.56 10.81
CA SER A 332 22.87 -41.58 11.78
C SER A 332 22.79 -40.99 13.19
N LEU A 333 22.18 -41.73 14.13
CA LEU A 333 22.09 -41.35 15.55
C LEU A 333 23.47 -41.35 16.23
N GLU A 334 24.35 -42.30 15.90
CA GLU A 334 25.75 -42.36 16.37
C GLU A 334 26.54 -41.12 15.93
N ASN A 335 26.41 -40.74 14.66
CA ASN A 335 27.10 -39.57 14.14
C ASN A 335 26.52 -38.28 14.73
N LEU A 336 25.21 -38.20 14.92
CA LEU A 336 24.56 -37.05 15.58
C LEU A 336 25.07 -36.87 17.01
N LYS A 337 25.16 -37.98 17.77
CA LYS A 337 25.71 -37.96 19.13
C LYS A 337 27.19 -37.58 19.15
N LYS A 338 28.04 -38.20 18.33
CA LYS A 338 29.47 -37.86 18.23
C LYS A 338 29.70 -36.40 17.82
N ASN A 339 28.89 -35.87 16.89
CA ASN A 339 28.99 -34.48 16.46
C ASN A 339 28.63 -33.53 17.60
N ILE A 340 27.62 -33.86 18.41
CA ILE A 340 27.25 -33.09 19.62
C ILE A 340 28.33 -33.18 20.69
N GLU A 341 28.84 -34.38 21.00
CA GLU A 341 29.94 -34.60 21.95
C GLU A 341 31.19 -33.81 21.54
N TYR A 342 31.50 -33.76 20.24
CA TYR A 342 32.56 -32.92 19.69
C TYR A 342 32.28 -31.42 19.88
N ILE A 343 31.08 -30.93 19.53
CA ILE A 343 30.69 -29.52 19.71
C ILE A 343 30.74 -29.09 21.18
N ASP A 344 30.37 -29.96 22.11
CA ASP A 344 30.39 -29.68 23.54
C ASP A 344 31.79 -29.81 24.17
N SER A 345 32.72 -30.52 23.51
CA SER A 345 34.15 -30.53 23.87
C SER A 345 34.88 -29.22 23.54
N ILE A 346 34.32 -28.37 22.67
CA ILE A 346 34.91 -27.07 22.30
C ILE A 346 34.69 -26.08 23.45
N SER A 347 35.76 -25.82 24.20
CA SER A 347 35.76 -24.93 25.36
C SER A 347 35.77 -23.43 25.01
N ASP A 348 36.28 -23.03 23.84
CA ASP A 348 36.23 -21.64 23.38
C ASP A 348 34.80 -21.24 23.00
N PRO A 349 34.18 -20.28 23.71
CA PRO A 349 32.82 -19.85 23.41
C PRO A 349 32.69 -19.11 22.07
N ILE A 350 33.77 -18.68 21.42
CA ILE A 350 33.68 -18.04 20.09
C ILE A 350 33.54 -19.10 19.00
N THR A 351 34.44 -20.09 18.94
CA THR A 351 34.41 -21.15 17.92
C THR A 351 33.39 -22.26 18.19
N ARG A 352 32.86 -22.40 19.42
CA ARG A 352 31.77 -23.34 19.70
C ARG A 352 30.53 -23.03 18.86
N GLY A 353 30.30 -23.86 17.84
CA GLY A 353 29.24 -23.73 16.84
C GLY A 353 29.74 -23.52 15.40
N PHE A 354 31.05 -23.42 15.19
CA PHE A 354 31.68 -23.40 13.86
C PHE A 354 31.67 -24.80 13.23
N THR A 355 31.93 -24.88 11.92
CA THR A 355 32.12 -26.12 11.16
C THR A 355 33.45 -26.02 10.43
N GLY A 356 34.49 -26.67 10.98
CA GLY A 356 35.88 -26.30 10.67
C GLY A 356 36.18 -24.88 11.15
N ASP A 357 37.00 -24.14 10.40
CA ASP A 357 37.43 -22.78 10.77
C ASP A 357 36.38 -21.67 10.56
N VAL A 358 35.14 -22.01 10.14
CA VAL A 358 34.11 -21.04 9.74
C VAL A 358 32.77 -21.24 10.46
N PHE A 359 32.10 -20.13 10.76
CA PHE A 359 30.68 -20.13 11.13
C PHE A 359 29.83 -20.22 9.86
N ASP A 360 29.12 -21.33 9.68
CA ASP A 360 28.16 -21.53 8.59
C ASP A 360 26.76 -21.70 9.18
N ASP A 361 25.88 -20.69 9.03
CA ASP A 361 24.53 -20.73 9.59
C ASP A 361 23.56 -21.71 8.87
N SER A 362 24.05 -22.43 7.86
CA SER A 362 23.35 -23.54 7.23
C SER A 362 23.66 -24.90 7.89
N LYS A 363 24.62 -24.93 8.82
CA LYS A 363 25.08 -26.13 9.52
C LYS A 363 24.49 -26.26 10.92
N TYR A 364 24.18 -27.48 11.29
CA TYR A 364 23.56 -27.84 12.55
C TYR A 364 24.34 -27.37 13.79
N ALA A 365 25.68 -27.35 13.74
CA ALA A 365 26.53 -26.85 14.84
C ALA A 365 26.21 -25.40 15.24
N SER A 366 25.85 -24.56 14.27
CA SER A 366 25.46 -23.16 14.52
C SER A 366 24.13 -23.05 15.29
N VAL A 367 23.23 -24.03 15.10
CA VAL A 367 21.91 -24.12 15.75
C VAL A 367 22.03 -24.70 17.16
N TYR A 368 22.71 -25.84 17.29
CA TYR A 368 22.77 -26.62 18.54
C TYR A 368 23.38 -25.82 19.71
N THR A 369 24.24 -24.86 19.38
CA THR A 369 24.93 -24.00 20.35
C THR A 369 24.19 -22.70 20.67
N LEU A 370 22.99 -22.46 20.12
CA LEU A 370 22.21 -21.26 20.44
C LEU A 370 21.78 -21.21 21.91
N ASN A 371 21.61 -20.00 22.43
CA ASN A 371 21.32 -19.79 23.85
C ASN A 371 19.90 -20.27 24.21
N ILE A 372 19.74 -20.86 25.40
CA ILE A 372 18.46 -21.25 25.98
C ILE A 372 18.16 -20.44 27.23
N ILE A 373 16.89 -20.11 27.46
CA ILE A 373 16.47 -19.27 28.59
C ILE A 373 16.10 -20.18 29.76
N ASN A 374 17.04 -20.46 30.66
CA ASN A 374 16.82 -21.27 31.87
C ASN A 374 15.64 -20.73 32.70
N THR A 375 14.47 -21.35 32.57
CA THR A 375 13.25 -20.99 33.30
C THR A 375 13.17 -21.74 34.64
N THR A 376 13.33 -21.00 35.74
CA THR A 376 13.21 -21.51 37.12
C THR A 376 11.76 -21.75 37.57
N ASN A 377 10.83 -22.01 36.64
CA ASN A 377 9.40 -22.12 36.91
C ASN A 377 8.86 -23.48 36.45
N ASN A 378 8.84 -24.44 37.37
CA ASN A 378 8.72 -25.88 37.11
C ASN A 378 7.53 -26.26 36.21
N SER A 379 6.36 -25.64 36.39
CA SER A 379 5.14 -25.96 35.62
C SER A 379 5.33 -25.75 34.11
N SER A 380 6.00 -24.67 33.71
CA SER A 380 6.30 -24.39 32.30
C SER A 380 7.26 -25.44 31.71
N THR A 381 8.29 -25.82 32.46
CA THR A 381 9.28 -26.84 32.06
C THR A 381 8.61 -28.21 31.86
N HIS A 382 7.73 -28.64 32.77
CA HIS A 382 6.99 -29.90 32.64
C HIS A 382 6.17 -30.00 31.35
N CYS A 383 5.48 -28.92 30.95
CA CYS A 383 4.73 -28.87 29.69
C CYS A 383 5.64 -29.05 28.46
N LEU A 384 6.78 -28.37 28.44
CA LEU A 384 7.76 -28.46 27.35
C LEU A 384 8.39 -29.86 27.27
N ILE A 385 8.65 -30.52 28.41
CA ILE A 385 9.12 -31.92 28.43
C ILE A 385 8.02 -32.85 27.89
N LYS A 386 6.78 -32.84 28.41
CA LYS A 386 5.70 -33.73 27.89
C LYS A 386 5.51 -33.57 26.38
N LYS A 387 5.55 -32.34 25.86
CA LYS A 387 5.45 -32.08 24.40
C LYS A 387 6.67 -32.54 23.61
N SER A 388 7.87 -32.47 24.18
CA SER A 388 9.08 -33.05 23.56
C SER A 388 9.01 -34.58 23.50
N THR A 389 8.47 -35.22 24.53
CA THR A 389 8.22 -36.66 24.56
C THR A 389 7.09 -37.09 23.61
N GLU A 390 6.03 -36.29 23.43
CA GLU A 390 5.01 -36.53 22.38
C GLU A 390 5.66 -36.53 20.98
N ILE A 391 6.55 -35.58 20.68
CA ILE A 391 7.29 -35.55 19.41
C ILE A 391 8.19 -36.79 19.26
N LEU A 392 8.93 -37.17 20.30
CA LEU A 392 9.81 -38.34 20.30
C LEU A 392 9.02 -39.63 20.01
N TRP A 393 7.89 -39.83 20.69
CA TRP A 393 7.03 -41.00 20.49
C TRP A 393 6.52 -41.09 19.05
N PHE A 394 6.09 -39.98 18.45
CA PHE A 394 5.72 -39.95 17.03
C PHE A 394 6.90 -40.25 16.10
N LEU A 395 8.10 -39.73 16.38
CA LEU A 395 9.31 -40.05 15.60
C LEU A 395 9.62 -41.56 15.63
N ILE A 396 9.54 -42.20 16.81
CA ILE A 396 9.75 -43.65 16.98
C ILE A 396 8.64 -44.45 16.26
N LYS A 397 7.36 -44.12 16.48
CA LYS A 397 6.22 -44.92 15.99
C LYS A 397 5.81 -44.67 14.54
N LYS A 398 6.18 -43.53 13.93
CA LYS A 398 5.70 -43.10 12.60
C LYS A 398 6.80 -42.83 11.56
N THR A 399 8.09 -42.97 11.90
CA THR A 399 9.20 -42.72 10.96
C THR A 399 10.20 -43.88 10.89
N LYS A 400 11.30 -43.69 10.14
CA LYS A 400 12.46 -44.59 10.08
C LYS A 400 13.74 -43.94 10.66
N MET A 401 13.60 -42.97 11.58
CA MET A 401 14.73 -42.28 12.21
C MET A 401 15.53 -43.19 13.17
N PHE A 402 14.87 -44.21 13.70
CA PHE A 402 15.47 -45.27 14.50
C PHE A 402 15.48 -46.52 13.62
N ASP A 403 16.66 -47.06 13.33
CA ASP A 403 16.85 -48.10 12.31
C ASP A 403 16.12 -49.41 12.65
N ASP A 404 16.09 -49.75 13.94
CA ASP A 404 15.23 -50.79 14.51
C ASP A 404 13.95 -50.19 15.12
N LYS A 405 12.83 -50.92 14.99
CA LYS A 405 11.62 -50.62 15.75
C LYS A 405 11.87 -50.89 17.23
N ILE A 406 12.06 -49.83 18.00
CA ILE A 406 12.13 -49.93 19.46
C ILE A 406 10.78 -50.41 19.99
N GLU A 407 10.79 -51.56 20.67
CA GLU A 407 9.62 -52.14 21.32
C GLU A 407 9.21 -51.33 22.55
N ASP A 408 7.92 -51.33 22.85
CA ASP A 408 7.28 -50.52 23.88
C ASP A 408 7.85 -50.72 25.29
N GLU A 409 8.21 -51.97 25.61
CA GLU A 409 8.79 -52.36 26.91
C GLU A 409 10.25 -51.88 27.05
N ASN A 410 10.94 -51.61 25.94
CA ASN A 410 12.37 -51.26 25.90
C ASN A 410 12.63 -49.73 25.83
N PHE A 411 11.58 -48.90 25.95
CA PHE A 411 11.67 -47.44 25.80
C PHE A 411 12.52 -46.73 26.85
N THR A 412 12.52 -47.16 28.12
CA THR A 412 13.26 -46.48 29.20
C THR A 412 14.76 -46.73 29.18
N ASP A 413 15.18 -47.83 28.58
CA ASP A 413 16.54 -48.37 28.71
C ASP A 413 17.33 -48.19 27.40
N ASN A 414 16.65 -47.86 26.30
CA ASN A 414 17.26 -47.55 25.03
C ASN A 414 17.96 -46.17 25.06
N LYS A 415 19.30 -46.20 25.02
CA LYS A 415 20.19 -45.01 25.01
C LYS A 415 19.82 -43.93 23.97
N TRP A 416 19.19 -44.27 22.86
CA TRP A 416 18.79 -43.32 21.83
C TRP A 416 17.50 -42.58 22.19
N VAL A 417 16.62 -43.19 22.99
CA VAL A 417 15.36 -42.59 23.43
C VAL A 417 15.63 -41.45 24.40
N THR A 418 16.45 -41.67 25.45
CA THR A 418 16.91 -40.59 26.36
C THR A 418 17.56 -39.46 25.56
N PHE A 419 18.61 -39.78 24.78
CA PHE A 419 19.39 -38.80 24.01
C PHE A 419 18.52 -37.96 23.07
N MET A 420 17.62 -38.58 22.32
CA MET A 420 16.75 -37.85 21.39
C MET A 420 15.66 -37.05 22.12
N GLY A 421 15.15 -37.51 23.27
CA GLY A 421 14.21 -36.74 24.09
C GLY A 421 14.82 -35.46 24.65
N GLU A 422 16.02 -35.55 25.22
CA GLU A 422 16.81 -34.41 25.71
C GLU A 422 17.14 -33.45 24.57
N LEU A 423 17.48 -33.98 23.39
CA LEU A 423 17.82 -33.20 22.21
C LEU A 423 16.60 -32.45 21.64
N ILE A 424 15.44 -33.10 21.56
CA ILE A 424 14.18 -32.45 21.14
C ILE A 424 13.81 -31.35 22.15
N PHE A 425 13.93 -31.61 23.45
CA PHE A 425 13.70 -30.60 24.49
C PHE A 425 14.63 -29.39 24.33
N LYS A 426 15.95 -29.62 24.14
CA LYS A 426 16.92 -28.55 23.84
C LYS A 426 16.55 -27.78 22.57
N HIS A 427 16.03 -28.43 21.52
CA HIS A 427 15.56 -27.76 20.31
C HIS A 427 14.27 -26.96 20.49
N VAL A 428 13.34 -27.42 21.32
CA VAL A 428 12.14 -26.66 21.72
C VAL A 428 12.54 -25.40 22.50
N GLU A 429 13.54 -25.51 23.37
CA GLU A 429 14.11 -24.39 24.13
C GLU A 429 14.88 -23.39 23.26
N ILE A 430 15.71 -23.87 22.32
CA ILE A 430 16.36 -23.04 21.30
C ILE A 430 15.30 -22.31 20.47
N SER A 431 14.23 -23.00 20.05
CA SER A 431 13.11 -22.42 19.31
C SER A 431 12.41 -21.30 20.11
N ARG A 432 12.00 -21.57 21.35
CA ARG A 432 11.35 -20.59 22.25
C ARG A 432 12.20 -19.33 22.43
N SER A 433 13.51 -19.53 22.59
CA SER A 433 14.48 -18.46 22.92
C SER A 433 14.93 -17.64 21.71
N ASN A 434 15.02 -18.24 20.51
CA ASN A 434 15.70 -17.65 19.34
C ASN A 434 14.82 -17.47 18.10
N ALA A 435 13.62 -18.07 18.02
CA ALA A 435 12.77 -17.97 16.83
C ALA A 435 12.11 -16.58 16.68
N ILE A 436 12.24 -16.01 15.48
CA ILE A 436 11.85 -14.64 15.12
C ILE A 436 10.60 -14.65 14.26
N GLN A 437 9.59 -13.87 14.66
CA GLN A 437 8.32 -13.78 13.96
C GLN A 437 8.39 -12.86 12.73
N LEU A 438 8.06 -13.38 11.55
CA LEU A 438 7.85 -12.61 10.32
C LEU A 438 6.43 -12.04 10.26
N ARG A 439 6.31 -10.80 9.78
CA ARG A 439 5.06 -10.04 9.74
C ARG A 439 4.82 -9.42 8.36
N VAL A 440 3.55 -9.38 7.95
CA VAL A 440 3.09 -8.78 6.69
C VAL A 440 2.07 -7.67 6.99
N LYS A 441 2.15 -6.56 6.26
CA LYS A 441 1.21 -5.44 6.37
C LYS A 441 -0.08 -5.76 5.60
N ARG A 442 -1.25 -5.56 6.20
CA ARG A 442 -2.54 -5.49 5.49
C ARG A 442 -3.08 -4.06 5.46
N ASN A 443 -4.13 -3.83 4.69
CA ASN A 443 -4.86 -2.55 4.65
C ASN A 443 -5.23 -2.10 6.09
N SER A 444 -5.18 -0.79 6.35
CA SER A 444 -5.25 -0.12 7.67
C SER A 444 -4.07 -0.37 8.62
N ASP A 445 -2.84 -0.28 8.10
CA ASP A 445 -1.55 -0.20 8.80
C ASP A 445 -1.15 -1.34 9.75
N LYS A 446 -2.06 -2.27 10.07
CA LYS A 446 -1.81 -3.40 10.95
C LYS A 446 -0.84 -4.41 10.32
N PHE A 447 0.26 -4.66 11.03
CA PHE A 447 1.16 -5.79 10.77
C PHE A 447 0.58 -7.05 11.41
N ILE A 448 0.48 -8.12 10.62
CA ILE A 448 -0.04 -9.43 11.05
C ILE A 448 1.09 -10.45 10.91
N PRO A 449 1.38 -11.27 11.93
CA PRO A 449 2.38 -12.32 11.83
C PRO A 449 1.90 -13.47 10.94
N TYR A 450 2.82 -14.23 10.35
CA TYR A 450 2.46 -15.36 9.49
C TYR A 450 3.41 -16.57 9.52
N CYS A 451 4.61 -16.40 10.10
CA CYS A 451 5.66 -17.41 10.12
C CYS A 451 6.67 -17.10 11.22
N ASP A 452 7.11 -18.10 11.99
CA ASP A 452 8.28 -18.00 12.86
C ASP A 452 9.50 -18.64 12.16
N VAL A 453 10.67 -17.99 12.26
CA VAL A 453 11.89 -18.44 11.58
C VAL A 453 13.11 -18.48 12.51
N LEU A 454 13.98 -19.46 12.30
CA LEU A 454 15.28 -19.55 12.97
C LEU A 454 16.41 -19.16 12.01
N MET A 455 17.36 -18.37 12.52
CA MET A 455 18.49 -17.82 11.78
C MET A 455 19.71 -17.77 12.72
N PRO A 456 20.58 -18.80 12.74
CA PRO A 456 21.55 -18.97 13.83
C PRO A 456 22.49 -17.79 14.02
N PHE A 457 23.04 -17.21 12.95
CA PHE A 457 23.90 -16.04 13.09
C PHE A 457 23.14 -14.78 13.53
N PHE A 458 21.87 -14.63 13.11
CA PHE A 458 21.06 -13.47 13.50
C PHE A 458 20.72 -13.47 14.99
N SER A 459 20.57 -14.65 15.60
CA SER A 459 20.36 -14.82 17.04
C SER A 459 21.58 -14.41 17.90
N LEU A 460 22.70 -13.98 17.28
CA LEU A 460 23.88 -13.43 17.95
C LEU A 460 23.94 -11.88 17.93
N PHE A 461 22.96 -11.20 17.30
CA PHE A 461 22.81 -9.75 17.40
C PHE A 461 22.05 -9.39 18.68
N ASN A 462 22.74 -8.89 19.69
CA ASN A 462 22.11 -8.48 20.95
C ASN A 462 21.16 -7.29 20.83
N HIS A 463 20.34 -7.11 21.87
CA HIS A 463 19.32 -6.10 21.90
C HIS A 463 19.82 -4.68 22.22
N SER A 464 19.35 -3.69 21.47
CA SER A 464 19.26 -2.29 21.90
C SER A 464 17.88 -1.71 21.62
N CYS A 465 17.35 -0.92 22.56
CA CYS A 465 16.12 -0.13 22.34
C CYS A 465 16.33 1.03 21.35
N ASP A 466 17.59 1.38 21.07
CA ASP A 466 18.07 2.24 19.98
C ASP A 466 19.10 1.45 19.13
N PRO A 467 18.66 0.60 18.18
CA PRO A 467 19.53 -0.34 17.48
C PRO A 467 20.25 0.27 16.28
N ASN A 468 21.53 -0.06 16.16
CA ASN A 468 22.40 0.41 15.07
C ASN A 468 22.33 -0.47 13.79
N ALA A 469 21.54 -1.56 13.79
CA ALA A 469 21.21 -2.37 12.60
C ALA A 469 19.71 -2.74 12.51
N HIS A 470 19.23 -3.01 11.30
CA HIS A 470 17.83 -3.35 10.98
C HIS A 470 17.73 -4.57 10.05
N LYS A 471 16.64 -5.35 10.17
CA LYS A 471 16.36 -6.54 9.34
C LYS A 471 15.27 -6.25 8.30
N PHE A 472 15.48 -6.71 7.06
CA PHE A 472 14.45 -6.92 6.05
C PHE A 472 14.30 -8.42 5.74
N SER A 473 13.09 -8.87 5.41
CA SER A 473 12.78 -10.27 5.11
C SER A 473 11.90 -10.38 3.85
N SER A 474 12.21 -11.32 2.96
CA SER A 474 11.42 -11.59 1.77
C SER A 474 11.35 -13.10 1.50
N GLY A 475 10.25 -13.72 1.94
CA GLY A 475 10.19 -15.17 2.14
C GLY A 475 11.25 -15.62 3.13
N ASN A 476 11.96 -16.70 2.81
CA ASN A 476 13.07 -17.23 3.59
C ASN A 476 14.38 -16.43 3.46
N THR A 477 14.48 -15.43 2.58
CA THR A 477 15.71 -14.63 2.43
C THR A 477 15.66 -13.38 3.32
N ASN A 478 16.72 -13.14 4.07
CA ASN A 478 16.80 -12.09 5.08
C ASN A 478 18.07 -11.26 4.89
N VAL A 479 17.94 -9.95 5.01
CA VAL A 479 19.05 -8.99 4.90
C VAL A 479 19.14 -8.20 6.20
N VAL A 480 20.36 -8.04 6.74
CA VAL A 480 20.62 -7.06 7.81
C VAL A 480 21.53 -5.98 7.26
N PHE A 481 21.17 -4.73 7.54
CA PHE A 481 21.92 -3.53 7.17
C PHE A 481 22.01 -2.60 8.38
N SER A 482 23.08 -1.82 8.45
CA SER A 482 23.28 -0.80 9.48
C SER A 482 22.29 0.38 9.33
N SER A 483 21.70 0.85 10.42
CA SER A 483 20.82 2.04 10.45
C SER A 483 21.59 3.37 10.57
N ARG A 484 22.83 3.33 11.09
CA ARG A 484 23.76 4.45 11.22
C ARG A 484 25.21 3.99 11.00
N VAL A 485 26.16 4.92 11.07
CA VAL A 485 27.59 4.55 11.18
C VAL A 485 27.80 3.77 12.47
N ILE A 486 28.50 2.64 12.39
CA ILE A 486 28.92 1.82 13.54
C ILE A 486 30.45 1.88 13.61
N LYS A 487 31.02 2.17 14.78
CA LYS A 487 32.47 2.33 14.95
C LYS A 487 33.18 1.00 15.14
N LYS A 488 34.45 0.92 14.72
CA LYS A 488 35.32 -0.25 14.99
C LYS A 488 35.29 -0.61 16.48
N GLY A 489 34.92 -1.85 16.78
CA GLY A 489 34.79 -2.38 18.14
C GLY A 489 33.42 -2.17 18.80
N GLU A 490 32.53 -1.34 18.24
CA GLU A 490 31.14 -1.20 18.68
C GLU A 490 30.35 -2.49 18.41
N GLN A 491 29.43 -2.82 19.32
CA GLN A 491 28.55 -3.98 19.20
C GLN A 491 27.42 -3.69 18.20
N ILE A 492 27.18 -4.61 17.26
CA ILE A 492 26.09 -4.51 16.28
C ILE A 492 24.81 -5.06 16.94
N THR A 493 23.74 -4.26 16.95
CA THR A 493 22.55 -4.49 17.77
C THR A 493 21.25 -4.29 16.99
N ILE A 494 20.23 -5.06 17.38
CA ILE A 494 18.88 -5.05 16.80
C ILE A 494 17.82 -4.81 17.89
N SER A 495 16.56 -4.61 17.51
CA SER A 495 15.45 -4.61 18.48
C SER A 495 14.78 -5.98 18.57
N TYR A 496 14.64 -6.53 19.78
CA TYR A 496 13.83 -7.72 20.06
C TYR A 496 12.34 -7.35 20.25
N GLY A 497 12.04 -6.08 20.53
CA GLY A 497 10.69 -5.60 20.85
C GLY A 497 10.48 -4.13 20.45
N PRO A 498 9.57 -3.41 21.12
CA PRO A 498 9.34 -1.98 20.90
C PRO A 498 10.59 -1.13 21.16
N ARG A 499 10.87 -0.15 20.30
CA ARG A 499 12.01 0.78 20.47
C ARG A 499 11.70 1.84 21.52
N PHE A 500 12.70 2.61 21.95
CA PHE A 500 12.49 3.72 22.90
C PHE A 500 11.46 4.75 22.41
N GLN A 501 11.34 4.89 21.09
CA GLN A 501 10.37 5.76 20.41
C GLN A 501 8.90 5.35 20.60
N ASN A 502 8.65 4.10 21.04
CA ASN A 502 7.33 3.45 21.07
C ASN A 502 6.77 3.27 22.48
N LEU A 503 7.60 2.88 23.46
CA LEU A 503 7.20 2.63 24.85
C LEU A 503 8.25 3.18 25.83
N SER A 504 7.84 3.47 27.07
CA SER A 504 8.72 3.92 28.16
C SER A 504 9.75 2.86 28.56
N THR A 505 10.78 3.26 29.32
CA THR A 505 11.82 2.32 29.76
C THR A 505 11.25 1.16 30.58
N ALA A 506 10.32 1.42 31.50
CA ALA A 506 9.70 0.39 32.33
C ALA A 506 8.94 -0.66 31.49
N GLU A 507 8.09 -0.21 30.57
CA GLU A 507 7.35 -1.09 29.65
C GLU A 507 8.30 -1.89 28.74
N ARG A 508 9.42 -1.30 28.29
CA ARG A 508 10.44 -2.02 27.51
C ARG A 508 11.16 -3.07 28.33
N GLN A 509 11.54 -2.80 29.59
CA GLN A 509 12.11 -3.83 30.46
C GLN A 509 11.11 -4.97 30.70
N GLN A 510 9.84 -4.66 30.97
CA GLN A 510 8.78 -5.66 31.11
C GLN A 510 8.63 -6.51 29.84
N HIS A 511 8.67 -5.89 28.66
CA HIS A 511 8.66 -6.60 27.37
C HIS A 511 9.89 -7.52 27.16
N LEU A 512 11.02 -7.23 27.80
CA LEU A 512 12.27 -7.98 27.67
C LEU A 512 12.46 -9.05 28.75
N GLN A 513 11.64 -9.08 29.81
CA GLN A 513 11.66 -10.13 30.82
C GLN A 513 11.53 -11.54 30.22
N VAL A 514 10.82 -11.69 29.09
CA VAL A 514 10.70 -12.96 28.35
C VAL A 514 12.02 -13.49 27.77
N HIS A 515 13.06 -12.67 27.74
CA HIS A 515 14.44 -13.02 27.35
C HIS A 515 15.40 -13.13 28.55
N ASN A 516 14.89 -12.98 29.79
CA ASN A 516 15.65 -13.09 31.05
C ASN A 516 16.90 -12.19 31.16
N PHE A 517 16.81 -10.94 30.72
CA PHE A 517 17.83 -9.92 30.97
C PHE A 517 17.20 -8.53 31.19
N SER A 518 17.96 -7.62 31.82
CA SER A 518 17.61 -6.20 31.91
C SER A 518 18.47 -5.39 30.94
N CYS A 519 17.85 -4.55 30.11
CA CYS A 519 18.55 -3.81 29.06
C CYS A 519 19.22 -2.55 29.60
N ALA A 520 20.55 -2.49 29.56
CA ALA A 520 21.37 -1.33 29.91
C ALA A 520 21.90 -0.56 28.67
N CYS A 521 21.19 -0.61 27.54
CA CYS A 521 21.55 0.19 26.36
C CYS A 521 21.41 1.70 26.66
N VAL A 522 22.05 2.56 25.85
CA VAL A 522 22.06 4.03 26.03
C VAL A 522 20.65 4.59 26.27
N ALA A 523 19.67 4.10 25.52
CA ALA A 523 18.26 4.52 25.62
C ALA A 523 17.54 4.06 26.90
N CYS A 524 17.99 3.00 27.57
CA CYS A 524 17.45 2.60 28.88
C CYS A 524 18.20 3.29 30.01
N SER A 525 19.53 3.36 29.94
CA SER A 525 20.39 3.95 30.97
C SER A 525 20.19 5.46 31.14
N ASN A 526 19.78 6.16 30.07
CA ASN A 526 19.38 7.56 30.10
C ASN A 526 17.84 7.76 30.17
N ASN A 527 17.08 6.69 30.45
CA ASN A 527 15.62 6.67 30.54
C ASN A 527 14.88 7.30 29.33
N TRP A 528 15.36 7.07 28.10
CA TRP A 528 14.68 7.56 26.90
C TRP A 528 13.34 6.83 26.73
N GLY A 529 12.29 7.58 26.39
CA GLY A 529 10.95 7.07 26.06
C GLY A 529 10.37 7.78 24.84
N PRO A 530 9.06 7.62 24.55
CA PRO A 530 8.41 8.21 23.36
C PRO A 530 8.51 9.74 23.29
N ASP A 531 8.63 10.37 24.46
CA ASP A 531 8.75 11.82 24.64
C ASP A 531 10.19 12.33 24.68
N PHE A 532 11.19 11.45 24.85
CA PHE A 532 12.59 11.86 24.89
C PHE A 532 13.00 12.53 23.57
N ARG A 533 13.51 13.75 23.67
CA ARG A 533 13.99 14.55 22.54
C ARG A 533 15.51 14.46 22.46
N LEU A 534 16.02 13.90 21.37
CA LEU A 534 17.43 13.99 21.02
C LEU A 534 17.76 15.45 20.66
N PRO A 535 18.89 16.01 21.14
CA PRO A 535 19.30 17.37 20.76
C PRO A 535 19.63 17.44 19.27
N SER A 536 19.26 18.55 18.61
CA SER A 536 19.74 18.87 17.25
C SER A 536 21.28 18.79 17.19
N PHE A 537 21.85 18.47 16.04
CA PHE A 537 23.31 18.52 15.86
C PHE A 537 23.88 19.92 16.15
N GLN A 538 23.07 20.97 15.95
CA GLN A 538 23.38 22.37 16.29
C GLN A 538 23.41 22.65 17.80
N ALA A 539 22.83 21.75 18.60
CA ALA A 539 22.84 21.79 20.07
C ALA A 539 23.80 20.76 20.68
N GLN A 540 24.61 20.10 19.85
CA GLN A 540 25.68 19.18 20.26
C GLN A 540 27.03 19.86 20.01
N SER A 541 27.95 19.76 20.96
CA SER A 541 29.31 20.29 20.81
C SER A 541 30.13 19.39 19.88
N LEU A 542 29.99 19.61 18.57
CA LEU A 542 30.74 18.90 17.55
C LEU A 542 32.17 19.45 17.44
N PRO A 543 33.18 18.63 17.09
CA PRO A 543 34.48 19.13 16.67
C PRO A 543 34.32 20.02 15.42
N VAL A 544 35.00 21.16 15.40
CA VAL A 544 34.91 22.16 14.30
C VAL A 544 35.18 21.54 12.92
N GLU A 545 36.05 20.52 12.84
CA GLU A 545 36.27 19.78 11.59
C GLU A 545 35.05 18.96 11.13
N ILE A 546 34.27 18.41 12.05
CA ILE A 546 33.05 17.64 11.75
C ILE A 546 31.90 18.60 11.44
N GLU A 547 31.80 19.72 12.14
CA GLU A 547 30.87 20.80 11.82
C GLU A 547 31.12 21.35 10.40
N ASN A 548 32.36 21.71 10.09
CA ASN A 548 32.78 22.10 8.74
C ASN A 548 32.56 20.98 7.70
N LYS A 549 32.80 19.71 8.04
CA LYS A 549 32.52 18.57 7.14
C LYS A 549 31.02 18.40 6.89
N LEU A 550 30.15 18.54 7.88
CA LEU A 550 28.69 18.47 7.69
C LEU A 550 28.16 19.66 6.86
N MET A 551 28.73 20.86 7.07
CA MET A 551 28.38 22.06 6.30
C MET A 551 28.84 21.94 4.83
N THR A 552 29.96 21.28 4.55
CA THR A 552 30.53 21.11 3.19
C THR A 552 30.08 19.83 2.46
N SER A 553 29.85 18.71 3.16
CA SER A 553 29.42 17.43 2.57
C SER A 553 27.92 17.35 2.28
N SER A 554 27.22 18.48 2.35
CA SER A 554 25.80 18.64 1.97
C SER A 554 25.59 18.76 0.45
N SER A 555 26.55 18.24 -0.32
CA SER A 555 26.48 18.05 -1.76
C SER A 555 27.10 16.69 -2.09
N SER A 556 26.37 15.85 -2.85
CA SER A 556 26.77 14.54 -3.40
C SER A 556 26.53 13.28 -2.55
N GLN A 557 26.24 12.07 -3.08
CA GLN A 557 25.71 11.66 -4.41
C GLN A 557 25.44 10.10 -4.43
N PHE A 558 24.20 9.55 -4.37
CA PHE A 558 23.73 8.16 -4.73
C PHE A 558 23.06 8.02 -6.15
N THR A 559 23.09 6.91 -6.90
CA THR A 559 22.61 6.72 -8.32
C THR A 559 22.20 5.26 -8.55
N LYS A 560 21.08 4.94 -9.23
CA LYS A 560 20.84 5.01 -10.70
C LYS A 560 19.44 5.63 -10.94
N MET A 561 18.32 5.15 -11.48
CA MET A 561 17.81 3.97 -12.19
C MET A 561 17.70 2.59 -11.52
N ASP A 562 17.19 2.37 -10.30
CA ASP A 562 17.66 2.89 -8.99
C ASP A 562 17.52 4.40 -8.70
N LEU A 563 16.38 5.01 -9.05
CA LEU A 563 15.88 6.40 -8.83
C LEU A 563 16.88 7.56 -8.61
N GLU A 564 17.68 7.44 -7.55
CA GLU A 564 18.66 8.31 -6.89
C GLU A 564 19.47 9.28 -7.79
N SER A 565 19.75 8.95 -9.05
CA SER A 565 20.46 9.82 -10.02
C SER A 565 19.63 10.98 -10.52
N LEU A 566 18.34 10.73 -10.79
CA LEU A 566 17.42 11.80 -11.13
C LEU A 566 17.20 12.67 -9.89
N THR A 567 17.17 12.05 -8.70
CA THR A 567 17.04 12.75 -7.43
C THR A 567 18.28 13.60 -7.12
N ARG A 568 19.53 13.14 -7.25
CA ARG A 568 20.78 13.95 -7.11
C ARG A 568 20.70 15.32 -7.78
N SER A 569 20.23 15.36 -9.02
CA SER A 569 20.19 16.56 -9.85
C SER A 569 19.02 17.50 -9.51
N LEU A 570 18.22 17.14 -8.50
CA LEU A 570 17.02 17.86 -8.06
C LEU A 570 17.06 18.12 -6.54
N ASP A 571 17.60 17.19 -5.74
CA ASP A 571 17.78 17.29 -4.28
C ASP A 571 18.85 18.34 -3.91
N ASN A 572 19.98 18.36 -4.63
CA ASN A 572 21.01 19.41 -4.51
C ASN A 572 20.43 20.82 -4.75
N CYS A 573 19.29 20.92 -5.44
CA CYS A 573 18.60 22.16 -5.78
C CYS A 573 17.43 22.50 -4.82
N THR A 574 17.05 21.60 -3.90
CA THR A 574 15.77 21.71 -3.18
C THR A 574 15.80 21.47 -1.66
N VAL A 575 16.90 20.97 -1.08
CA VAL A 575 16.96 20.65 0.38
C VAL A 575 17.99 21.45 1.18
N LYS A 576 18.98 22.12 0.54
CA LYS A 576 19.56 23.31 1.18
C LYS A 576 18.47 24.38 1.20
N LYS A 577 18.11 24.88 2.39
CA LYS A 577 17.19 26.02 2.54
C LYS A 577 17.72 27.17 1.68
N PHE A 578 16.90 27.64 0.75
CA PHE A 578 17.24 28.77 -0.11
C PHE A 578 17.53 30.06 0.70
N SER A 579 17.03 30.12 1.94
CA SER A 579 17.27 31.17 2.94
C SER A 579 18.57 31.06 3.74
N GLU A 580 19.37 30.01 3.55
CA GLU A 580 20.69 29.82 4.19
C GLU A 580 21.87 30.01 3.21
N ILE A 581 21.59 30.30 1.93
CA ILE A 581 22.61 30.63 0.92
C ILE A 581 22.62 32.14 0.70
N ASN A 582 23.72 32.79 1.10
CA ASN A 582 23.85 34.25 1.07
C ASN A 582 24.65 34.69 -0.18
N PHE A 583 23.96 34.75 -1.32
CA PHE A 583 24.53 35.22 -2.59
C PHE A 583 24.91 36.71 -2.50
N LYS A 584 26.06 37.09 -3.08
CA LYS A 584 26.54 38.48 -3.11
C LYS A 584 25.70 39.38 -4.01
N ASP A 585 25.20 38.82 -5.11
CA ASP A 585 24.38 39.49 -6.11
C ASP A 585 23.51 38.48 -6.88
N GLU A 586 22.61 39.01 -7.72
CA GLU A 586 21.71 38.20 -8.56
C GLU A 586 22.47 37.38 -9.63
N SER A 587 23.69 37.77 -10.01
CA SER A 587 24.49 37.06 -11.01
C SER A 587 25.13 35.80 -10.44
N GLU A 588 25.61 35.85 -9.19
CA GLU A 588 26.08 34.67 -8.44
C GLU A 588 24.91 33.67 -8.23
N MET A 589 23.72 34.17 -7.87
CA MET A 589 22.51 33.34 -7.78
C MET A 589 22.11 32.72 -9.12
N MET A 590 22.06 33.51 -10.19
CA MET A 590 21.69 33.02 -11.52
C MET A 590 22.73 32.05 -12.09
N SER A 591 24.02 32.25 -11.84
CA SER A 591 25.07 31.30 -12.23
C SER A 591 24.95 29.98 -11.47
N TYR A 592 24.60 30.01 -10.19
CA TYR A 592 24.34 28.81 -9.39
C TYR A 592 23.10 28.04 -9.89
N ILE A 593 22.00 28.75 -10.17
CA ILE A 593 20.78 28.17 -10.76
C ILE A 593 21.07 27.57 -12.14
N LEU A 594 21.79 28.28 -13.01
CA LEU A 594 22.12 27.80 -14.36
C LEU A 594 23.01 26.55 -14.33
N HIS A 595 23.98 26.47 -13.41
CA HIS A 595 24.83 25.29 -13.25
C HIS A 595 24.06 24.08 -12.70
N LEU A 596 23.07 24.29 -11.81
CA LEU A 596 22.10 23.27 -11.40
C LEU A 596 21.14 22.85 -12.54
N VAL A 597 20.99 23.69 -13.56
CA VAL A 597 20.14 23.50 -14.74
C VAL A 597 20.98 23.16 -15.98
N GLU A 598 22.21 22.64 -15.82
CA GLU A 598 23.00 21.99 -16.87
C GLU A 598 22.39 20.63 -17.29
N LEU A 599 21.20 20.74 -17.88
CA LEU A 599 20.56 19.71 -18.68
C LEU A 599 21.42 19.48 -19.91
N ASP A 600 22.12 18.34 -19.93
CA ASP A 600 22.70 17.80 -21.16
C ASP A 600 21.65 17.88 -22.28
N LYS A 601 21.98 18.63 -23.34
CA LYS A 601 21.09 18.91 -24.46
C LYS A 601 20.68 17.63 -25.22
N SER A 602 21.40 16.52 -25.04
CA SER A 602 21.02 15.20 -25.56
C SER A 602 19.84 14.56 -24.80
N ILE A 603 19.65 14.92 -23.52
CA ILE A 603 18.58 14.40 -22.65
C ILE A 603 17.27 15.18 -22.84
N LEU A 604 17.33 16.39 -23.43
CA LEU A 604 16.18 17.22 -23.79
C LEU A 604 15.39 16.67 -24.99
N LYS A 605 14.80 15.48 -24.84
CA LYS A 605 13.73 15.00 -25.73
C LYS A 605 12.45 15.80 -25.46
N TYR A 606 12.36 16.97 -26.07
CA TYR A 606 11.15 17.80 -26.10
C TYR A 606 9.92 16.95 -26.45
N ALA A 607 8.89 17.01 -25.62
CA ALA A 607 7.59 16.44 -25.93
C ALA A 607 6.87 17.32 -26.97
N THR A 608 7.34 17.24 -28.21
CA THR A 608 6.79 17.96 -29.36
C THR A 608 5.35 17.53 -29.64
N LYS A 609 4.62 18.38 -30.35
CA LYS A 609 3.36 17.97 -30.96
C LYS A 609 3.61 16.87 -31.99
N SER A 610 2.64 15.97 -32.11
CA SER A 610 2.67 14.78 -32.95
C SER A 610 1.24 14.40 -33.33
N ASN A 611 0.91 14.54 -34.62
CA ASN A 611 -0.36 14.07 -35.16
C ASN A 611 -0.53 12.54 -35.07
N GLU A 612 0.55 11.76 -34.95
CA GLU A 612 0.50 10.32 -34.70
C GLU A 612 -0.03 10.03 -33.29
N GLU A 613 0.56 10.66 -32.27
CA GLU A 613 0.16 10.46 -30.86
C GLU A 613 -1.25 11.02 -30.60
N ALA A 614 -1.59 12.15 -31.24
CA ALA A 614 -2.96 12.65 -31.25
C ALA A 614 -3.93 11.60 -31.82
N ASN A 615 -3.61 10.96 -32.96
CA ASN A 615 -4.46 9.92 -33.54
C ASN A 615 -4.61 8.68 -32.65
N LYS A 616 -3.57 8.27 -31.89
CA LYS A 616 -3.68 7.19 -30.89
C LYS A 616 -4.68 7.54 -29.79
N LEU A 617 -4.59 8.75 -29.23
CA LEU A 617 -5.52 9.25 -28.20
C LEU A 617 -6.95 9.39 -28.77
N LEU A 618 -7.10 9.78 -30.04
CA LEU A 618 -8.40 9.77 -30.74
C LEU A 618 -8.96 8.36 -30.99
N ALA A 619 -8.13 7.32 -31.02
CA ALA A 619 -8.57 5.93 -31.09
C ALA A 619 -8.97 5.42 -29.70
N GLU A 620 -8.16 5.69 -28.68
CA GLU A 620 -8.42 5.34 -27.28
C GLU A 620 -9.77 5.89 -26.79
N ALA A 621 -10.03 7.18 -27.01
CA ALA A 621 -11.30 7.81 -26.61
C ALA A 621 -12.53 7.17 -27.29
N LYS A 622 -12.41 6.73 -28.55
CA LYS A 622 -13.47 6.00 -29.26
C LYS A 622 -13.66 4.59 -28.70
N GLU A 623 -12.57 3.92 -28.33
CA GLU A 623 -12.61 2.59 -27.71
C GLU A 623 -13.32 2.63 -26.35
N GLN A 624 -13.02 3.65 -25.51
CA GLN A 624 -13.70 3.83 -24.22
C GLN A 624 -15.20 4.11 -24.36
N ILE A 625 -15.61 4.96 -25.33
CA ILE A 625 -17.04 5.17 -25.67
C ILE A 625 -17.69 3.86 -26.08
N ASN A 626 -17.09 3.13 -27.03
CA ASN A 626 -17.67 1.90 -27.59
C ASN A 626 -17.85 0.79 -26.55
N LYS A 627 -16.93 0.69 -25.58
CA LYS A 627 -17.00 -0.30 -24.49
C LYS A 627 -17.96 0.11 -23.36
N LYS A 628 -18.46 1.35 -23.31
CA LYS A 628 -19.19 1.94 -22.16
C LYS A 628 -18.47 1.79 -20.81
N MET A 629 -17.14 1.70 -20.81
CA MET A 629 -16.35 1.37 -19.60
C MET A 629 -15.99 2.59 -18.75
N SER A 630 -16.12 3.80 -19.29
CA SER A 630 -15.60 5.03 -18.67
C SER A 630 -16.66 6.12 -18.63
N PRO A 631 -16.68 6.97 -17.57
CA PRO A 631 -17.60 8.10 -17.47
C PRO A 631 -17.27 9.19 -18.49
N TRP A 632 -18.28 9.95 -18.91
CA TRP A 632 -18.19 10.89 -20.03
C TRP A 632 -17.08 11.95 -19.88
N TYR A 633 -16.74 12.35 -18.64
CA TYR A 633 -15.70 13.34 -18.36
C TYR A 633 -14.27 12.84 -18.63
N SER A 634 -13.96 11.55 -18.41
CA SER A 634 -12.61 11.03 -18.73
C SER A 634 -12.38 10.95 -20.24
N VAL A 635 -13.45 10.68 -21.01
CA VAL A 635 -13.43 10.70 -22.48
C VAL A 635 -13.13 12.11 -23.01
N ILE A 636 -13.68 13.15 -22.38
CA ILE A 636 -13.34 14.56 -22.68
C ILE A 636 -11.88 14.87 -22.36
N GLU A 637 -11.36 14.33 -21.26
CA GLU A 637 -9.96 14.52 -20.88
C GLU A 637 -9.01 13.92 -21.93
N ILE A 638 -9.28 12.69 -22.40
CA ILE A 638 -8.49 12.03 -23.44
C ILE A 638 -8.57 12.80 -24.77
N TYR A 639 -9.75 13.29 -25.17
CA TYR A 639 -9.85 14.18 -26.34
C TYR A 639 -9.10 15.50 -26.15
N THR A 640 -9.09 16.06 -24.94
CA THR A 640 -8.37 17.29 -24.60
C THR A 640 -6.86 17.09 -24.62
N LYS A 641 -6.38 15.94 -24.15
CA LYS A 641 -4.99 15.48 -24.30
C LYS A 641 -4.65 15.26 -25.78
N ALA A 642 -5.52 14.66 -26.59
CA ALA A 642 -5.32 14.52 -28.03
C ALA A 642 -5.14 15.89 -28.72
N MET A 643 -5.90 16.91 -28.34
CA MET A 643 -5.71 18.29 -28.81
C MET A 643 -4.38 18.90 -28.34
N ALA A 644 -3.92 18.59 -27.13
CA ALA A 644 -2.63 19.04 -26.62
C ALA A 644 -1.47 18.45 -27.43
N TYR A 645 -1.57 17.19 -27.87
CA TYR A 645 -0.59 16.52 -28.72
C TYR A 645 -0.71 16.90 -30.21
N ALA A 646 -1.90 17.23 -30.72
CA ALA A 646 -2.08 17.61 -32.12
C ALA A 646 -1.31 18.89 -32.49
N GLU A 647 -0.76 18.91 -33.70
CA GLU A 647 -0.06 20.06 -34.27
C GLU A 647 -1.01 21.26 -34.53
N PRO A 648 -0.50 22.50 -34.54
CA PRO A 648 -1.33 23.67 -34.85
C PRO A 648 -1.88 23.55 -36.28
N ASN A 649 -3.15 23.90 -36.45
CA ASN A 649 -3.83 23.89 -37.76
C ASN A 649 -3.95 22.51 -38.43
N SER A 650 -3.63 21.39 -37.75
CA SER A 650 -3.71 20.07 -38.35
C SER A 650 -5.15 19.52 -38.43
N PRO A 651 -5.44 18.63 -39.40
CA PRO A 651 -6.71 17.92 -39.45
C PRO A 651 -7.00 17.12 -38.17
N GLU A 652 -5.98 16.68 -37.45
CA GLU A 652 -6.06 15.98 -36.17
C GLU A 652 -6.62 16.87 -35.06
N LEU A 653 -6.19 18.14 -34.99
CA LEU A 653 -6.75 19.11 -34.05
C LEU A 653 -8.23 19.39 -34.39
N ALA A 654 -8.56 19.53 -35.68
CA ALA A 654 -9.95 19.68 -36.13
C ALA A 654 -10.81 18.43 -35.80
N LYS A 655 -10.28 17.22 -36.04
CA LYS A 655 -10.90 15.93 -35.67
C LYS A 655 -11.11 15.84 -34.15
N ALA A 656 -10.17 16.30 -33.33
CA ALA A 656 -10.27 16.24 -31.88
C ALA A 656 -11.40 17.13 -31.34
N TYR A 657 -11.48 18.40 -31.76
CA TYR A 657 -12.61 19.27 -31.46
C TYR A 657 -13.95 18.70 -31.97
N ALA A 658 -13.97 18.14 -33.18
CA ALA A 658 -15.16 17.51 -33.76
C ALA A 658 -15.57 16.19 -33.09
N ASN A 659 -14.70 15.53 -32.33
CA ASN A 659 -15.03 14.36 -31.54
C ASN A 659 -15.44 14.76 -30.10
N ARG A 660 -14.75 15.72 -29.47
CA ARG A 660 -15.08 16.20 -28.12
C ARG A 660 -16.45 16.88 -28.05
N SER A 661 -16.80 17.67 -29.06
CA SER A 661 -18.16 18.21 -29.24
C SER A 661 -19.23 17.13 -29.43
N ALA A 662 -18.89 15.91 -29.87
CA ALA A 662 -19.84 14.80 -29.92
C ALA A 662 -20.26 14.38 -28.51
N THR A 663 -19.29 14.24 -27.59
CA THR A 663 -19.55 13.97 -26.18
C THR A 663 -20.38 15.10 -25.56
N PHE A 664 -19.97 16.37 -25.72
CA PHE A 664 -20.73 17.51 -25.21
C PHE A 664 -22.19 17.54 -25.69
N CYS A 665 -22.45 17.20 -26.95
CA CYS A 665 -23.82 17.16 -27.49
C CYS A 665 -24.66 15.99 -26.96
N ASN A 666 -24.04 14.91 -26.48
CA ASN A 666 -24.75 13.76 -25.92
C ASN A 666 -25.08 13.99 -24.44
N GLU A 667 -24.16 14.57 -23.67
CA GLU A 667 -24.33 14.81 -22.23
C GLU A 667 -25.14 16.08 -21.90
N GLY A 668 -25.40 16.94 -22.89
CA GLY A 668 -26.22 18.15 -22.73
C GLY A 668 -25.44 19.47 -22.58
N LEU A 669 -24.13 19.46 -22.76
CA LEU A 669 -23.24 20.63 -22.73
C LEU A 669 -23.27 21.37 -24.08
N TYR A 670 -24.44 21.89 -24.46
CA TYR A 670 -24.66 22.40 -25.81
C TYR A 670 -23.83 23.64 -26.17
N GLU A 671 -23.52 24.51 -25.21
CA GLU A 671 -22.64 25.68 -25.45
C GLU A 671 -21.20 25.24 -25.79
N ASP A 672 -20.61 24.38 -24.96
CA ASP A 672 -19.28 23.79 -25.17
C ASP A 672 -19.20 23.01 -26.48
N CYS A 673 -20.29 22.34 -26.86
CA CYS A 673 -20.46 21.70 -28.16
C CYS A 673 -20.35 22.71 -29.32
N LEU A 674 -21.07 23.84 -29.25
CA LEU A 674 -21.04 24.89 -30.29
C LEU A 674 -19.66 25.54 -30.38
N LEU A 675 -19.03 25.83 -29.24
CA LEU A 675 -17.68 26.38 -29.17
C LEU A 675 -16.64 25.45 -29.81
N ASP A 676 -16.76 24.14 -29.66
CA ASP A 676 -15.84 23.18 -30.30
C ASP A 676 -16.17 22.92 -31.78
N ILE A 677 -17.45 22.96 -32.17
CA ILE A 677 -17.86 22.93 -33.59
C ILE A 677 -17.24 24.10 -34.36
N ALA A 678 -17.31 25.31 -33.80
CA ALA A 678 -16.74 26.51 -34.43
C ALA A 678 -15.22 26.38 -34.66
N LYS A 679 -14.48 25.92 -33.65
CA LYS A 679 -13.03 25.68 -33.75
C LYS A 679 -12.71 24.61 -34.80
N ALA A 680 -13.44 23.50 -34.83
CA ALA A 680 -13.24 22.45 -35.83
C ALA A 680 -13.46 22.96 -37.27
N LEU A 681 -14.53 23.74 -37.50
CA LEU A 681 -14.81 24.32 -38.82
C LEU A 681 -13.72 25.32 -39.26
N ALA A 682 -13.25 26.18 -38.34
CA ALA A 682 -12.17 27.13 -38.61
C ALA A 682 -10.83 26.45 -38.95
N LEU A 683 -10.58 25.26 -38.41
CA LEU A 683 -9.41 24.43 -38.68
C LEU A 683 -9.57 23.51 -39.91
N GLY A 684 -10.55 23.76 -40.78
CA GLY A 684 -10.70 23.02 -42.04
C GLY A 684 -11.18 21.57 -41.88
N TYR A 685 -12.04 21.27 -40.90
CA TYR A 685 -12.61 19.92 -40.68
C TYR A 685 -13.14 19.28 -41.99
N PRO A 686 -12.89 17.97 -42.26
CA PRO A 686 -13.08 17.39 -43.59
C PRO A 686 -14.48 17.53 -44.20
N ASP A 687 -14.48 17.85 -45.50
CA ASP A 687 -15.66 18.16 -46.33
C ASP A 687 -16.72 17.05 -46.32
N GLU A 688 -16.29 15.80 -46.41
CA GLU A 688 -17.10 14.59 -46.38
C GLU A 688 -17.67 14.25 -45.00
N LEU A 689 -17.27 15.00 -43.96
CA LEU A 689 -17.77 14.89 -42.59
C LEU A 689 -18.52 16.13 -42.10
N LYS A 690 -18.37 17.30 -42.76
CA LYS A 690 -19.01 18.58 -42.36
C LYS A 690 -20.51 18.48 -42.09
N ALA A 691 -21.25 17.68 -42.86
CA ALA A 691 -22.70 17.48 -42.65
C ALA A 691 -23.05 16.92 -41.26
N LYS A 692 -22.22 16.02 -40.70
CA LYS A 692 -22.40 15.49 -39.33
C LYS A 692 -22.17 16.58 -38.29
N LEU A 693 -21.20 17.46 -38.54
CA LEU A 693 -20.80 18.54 -37.64
C LEU A 693 -21.84 19.68 -37.64
N TYR A 694 -22.32 20.10 -38.82
CA TYR A 694 -23.43 21.06 -38.94
C TYR A 694 -24.74 20.50 -38.38
N PHE A 695 -25.04 19.21 -38.58
CA PHE A 695 -26.22 18.62 -37.94
C PHE A 695 -26.10 18.61 -36.40
N ARG A 696 -24.89 18.46 -35.86
CA ARG A 696 -24.64 18.65 -34.42
C ARG A 696 -24.82 20.10 -33.98
N ARG A 697 -24.45 21.08 -34.81
CA ARG A 697 -24.75 22.52 -34.58
C ARG A 697 -26.26 22.75 -34.46
N VAL A 698 -27.07 22.14 -35.34
CA VAL A 698 -28.54 22.19 -35.25
C VAL A 698 -29.05 21.62 -33.93
N LYS A 699 -28.59 20.43 -33.52
CA LYS A 699 -28.95 19.84 -32.22
C LYS A 699 -28.61 20.75 -31.04
N ALA A 700 -27.39 21.27 -31.00
CA ALA A 700 -26.91 22.06 -29.88
C ALA A 700 -27.59 23.45 -29.81
N LEU A 701 -27.79 24.14 -30.94
CA LEU A 701 -28.55 25.40 -30.96
C LEU A 701 -29.98 25.21 -30.44
N TRP A 702 -30.66 24.13 -30.86
CA TRP A 702 -31.99 23.80 -30.37
C TRP A 702 -31.97 23.36 -28.89
N GLY A 703 -30.93 22.69 -28.42
CA GLY A 703 -30.78 22.26 -27.03
C GLY A 703 -30.56 23.38 -26.01
N VAL A 704 -30.10 24.57 -26.43
CA VAL A 704 -29.88 25.72 -25.53
C VAL A 704 -31.19 26.42 -25.13
N GLU A 705 -32.07 26.72 -26.10
CA GLU A 705 -33.31 27.50 -25.85
C GLU A 705 -34.60 26.87 -26.40
N GLN A 706 -34.51 25.86 -27.26
CA GLN A 706 -35.65 25.26 -27.97
C GLN A 706 -36.47 26.28 -28.84
N THR A 707 -35.82 27.37 -29.26
CA THR A 707 -36.36 28.42 -30.13
C THR A 707 -35.82 28.31 -31.57
N VAL A 708 -36.47 28.98 -32.54
CA VAL A 708 -36.03 29.02 -33.95
C VAL A 708 -35.37 30.36 -34.30
N ARG A 709 -34.09 30.48 -33.98
CA ARG A 709 -33.26 31.66 -34.24
C ARG A 709 -32.49 31.61 -35.60
N PRO A 710 -31.93 32.72 -36.11
CA PRO A 710 -31.29 32.78 -37.44
C PRO A 710 -30.16 31.76 -37.62
N GLU A 711 -29.31 31.57 -36.62
CA GLU A 711 -28.16 30.66 -36.60
C GLU A 711 -28.61 29.20 -36.70
N LEU A 712 -29.81 28.89 -36.21
CA LEU A 712 -30.41 27.56 -36.36
C LEU A 712 -30.84 27.34 -37.83
N LYS A 713 -31.48 28.34 -38.45
CA LYS A 713 -31.86 28.29 -39.88
C LYS A 713 -30.61 28.16 -40.76
N GLU A 714 -29.56 28.92 -40.44
CA GLU A 714 -28.22 28.87 -41.07
C GLU A 714 -27.60 27.46 -40.93
N ALA A 715 -27.52 26.92 -39.72
CA ALA A 715 -26.98 25.57 -39.46
C ALA A 715 -27.80 24.47 -40.16
N MET A 716 -29.13 24.61 -40.26
CA MET A 716 -29.98 23.71 -41.03
C MET A 716 -29.71 23.83 -42.54
N SER A 717 -29.45 25.04 -43.05
CA SER A 717 -29.09 25.28 -44.46
C SER A 717 -27.75 24.64 -44.81
N GLN A 718 -26.72 24.90 -43.99
CA GLN A 718 -25.40 24.27 -44.09
C GLN A 718 -25.52 22.73 -44.01
N THR A 719 -26.32 22.20 -43.09
CA THR A 719 -26.55 20.75 -43.02
C THR A 719 -27.08 20.20 -44.36
N ARG A 720 -28.05 20.87 -45.00
CA ARG A 720 -28.56 20.46 -46.33
C ARG A 720 -27.50 20.54 -47.42
N GLN A 721 -26.76 21.66 -47.49
CA GLN A 721 -25.68 21.88 -48.46
C GLN A 721 -24.63 20.76 -48.41
N TRP A 722 -24.25 20.34 -47.20
CA TRP A 722 -23.14 19.41 -46.99
C TRP A 722 -23.56 17.93 -47.02
N ILE A 723 -24.85 17.57 -46.85
CA ILE A 723 -25.33 16.17 -46.86
C ILE A 723 -24.89 15.40 -48.11
N GLY A 724 -24.83 16.04 -49.27
CA GLY A 724 -24.46 15.39 -50.53
C GLY A 724 -23.07 14.72 -50.50
N LYS A 725 -22.10 15.33 -49.79
CA LYS A 725 -20.70 14.89 -49.70
C LYS A 725 -20.45 13.73 -48.71
N LEU A 726 -21.45 13.28 -47.96
CA LEU A 726 -21.33 12.13 -47.07
C LEU A 726 -21.07 10.83 -47.86
N SER A 727 -20.11 10.02 -47.42
CA SER A 727 -19.74 8.76 -48.10
C SER A 727 -20.75 7.61 -47.94
N LYS A 728 -21.68 7.68 -46.98
CA LYS A 728 -22.67 6.62 -46.71
C LYS A 728 -24.10 7.12 -46.88
N GLU A 729 -24.86 6.50 -47.79
CA GLU A 729 -26.25 6.90 -48.06
C GLU A 729 -27.18 6.68 -46.85
N SER A 730 -26.91 5.65 -46.04
CA SER A 730 -27.63 5.44 -44.77
C SER A 730 -27.43 6.59 -43.77
N GLU A 731 -26.26 7.26 -43.78
CA GLU A 731 -26.02 8.46 -42.97
C GLU A 731 -26.72 9.69 -43.56
N LYS A 732 -26.78 9.83 -44.90
CA LYS A 732 -27.57 10.88 -45.56
C LYS A 732 -29.05 10.75 -45.22
N ALA A 733 -29.62 9.55 -45.34
CA ALA A 733 -31.02 9.27 -44.98
C ALA A 733 -31.28 9.54 -43.48
N THR A 734 -30.37 9.12 -42.61
CA THR A 734 -30.47 9.35 -41.16
C THR A 734 -30.47 10.85 -40.83
N ILE A 735 -29.55 11.63 -41.40
CA ILE A 735 -29.47 13.08 -41.15
C ILE A 735 -30.67 13.82 -41.77
N LYS A 736 -31.12 13.45 -42.99
CA LYS A 736 -32.34 14.01 -43.61
C LYS A 736 -33.56 13.82 -42.70
N ARG A 737 -33.76 12.62 -42.13
CA ARG A 737 -34.83 12.34 -41.16
C ARG A 737 -34.68 13.17 -39.89
N LEU A 738 -33.52 13.08 -39.22
CA LEU A 738 -33.31 13.78 -37.95
C LEU A 738 -33.36 15.31 -38.09
N LEU A 739 -33.04 15.87 -39.26
CA LEU A 739 -33.18 17.29 -39.58
C LEU A 739 -34.64 17.73 -39.81
N LYS A 740 -35.54 16.81 -40.19
CA LYS A 740 -36.99 17.04 -40.23
C LYS A 740 -37.60 16.96 -38.82
N ASP A 741 -37.17 15.97 -38.05
CA ASP A 741 -37.76 15.63 -36.76
C ASP A 741 -37.09 16.30 -35.54
N PHE A 742 -36.05 17.12 -35.72
CA PHE A 742 -35.20 17.63 -34.61
C PHE A 742 -35.98 18.26 -33.45
N LYS A 743 -37.09 18.97 -33.75
CA LYS A 743 -37.97 19.59 -32.74
C LYS A 743 -38.69 18.61 -31.81
N LYS A 744 -38.85 17.35 -32.22
CA LYS A 744 -39.57 16.31 -31.45
C LYS A 744 -38.74 15.71 -30.31
N TYR A 745 -37.43 15.94 -30.31
CA TYR A 745 -36.53 15.41 -29.30
C TYR A 745 -36.45 16.37 -28.11
N SER A 746 -36.75 15.88 -26.91
CA SER A 746 -36.54 16.62 -25.66
C SER A 746 -35.04 16.63 -25.34
N TYR A 747 -34.41 17.79 -25.52
CA TYR A 747 -33.02 18.02 -25.15
C TYR A 747 -32.99 18.70 -23.78
N LYS A 748 -32.62 17.95 -22.74
CA LYS A 748 -32.31 18.55 -21.44
C LYS A 748 -30.92 19.19 -21.52
N PRO A 749 -30.75 20.47 -21.11
CA PRO A 749 -29.43 21.04 -20.86
C PRO A 749 -28.74 20.28 -19.72
N PHE A 750 -27.42 20.15 -19.79
CA PHE A 750 -26.64 19.72 -18.63
C PHE A 750 -26.56 20.87 -17.64
N ASP A 751 -27.12 20.70 -16.44
CA ASP A 751 -26.91 21.69 -15.38
C ASP A 751 -25.46 21.65 -14.90
N LYS A 752 -24.68 22.63 -15.38
CA LYS A 752 -23.27 22.82 -15.02
C LYS A 752 -23.06 22.94 -13.51
N ASN A 753 -24.06 23.34 -12.73
CA ASN A 753 -23.96 23.45 -11.28
C ASN A 753 -23.81 22.08 -10.59
N THR A 754 -24.47 21.02 -11.09
CA THR A 754 -24.38 19.66 -10.50
C THR A 754 -22.96 19.11 -10.36
N ILE A 755 -21.99 19.58 -11.17
CA ILE A 755 -20.59 19.11 -11.14
C ILE A 755 -19.57 20.27 -11.04
N CYS A 756 -19.92 21.51 -11.41
CA CYS A 756 -18.96 22.58 -11.69
C CYS A 756 -19.26 23.91 -10.96
N LEU A 757 -19.74 23.84 -9.71
CA LEU A 757 -19.98 25.02 -8.86
C LEU A 757 -18.71 25.80 -8.42
N THR A 758 -17.50 25.36 -8.84
CA THR A 758 -16.18 25.97 -8.52
C THR A 758 -15.95 27.39 -9.10
N ASN A 759 -17.02 28.07 -9.49
CA ASN A 759 -17.07 29.39 -10.10
C ASN A 759 -17.88 30.42 -9.29
N TYR A 760 -18.68 29.99 -8.30
CA TYR A 760 -19.29 30.95 -7.37
C TYR A 760 -18.20 31.51 -6.45
N LEU A 761 -18.00 32.83 -6.52
CA LEU A 761 -17.07 33.55 -5.67
C LEU A 761 -17.88 34.44 -4.73
N PRO A 762 -17.95 34.16 -3.42
CA PRO A 762 -18.65 35.02 -2.49
C PRO A 762 -17.99 36.40 -2.40
N LYS A 763 -18.80 37.41 -2.10
CA LYS A 763 -18.33 38.74 -1.76
C LYS A 763 -17.98 38.78 -0.26
N THR A 764 -16.92 39.50 0.12
CA THR A 764 -16.70 39.84 1.53
C THR A 764 -17.81 40.80 2.01
N PRO A 765 -18.38 40.63 3.22
CA PRO A 765 -19.53 41.42 3.67
C PRO A 765 -19.25 42.93 3.74
N LYS A 766 -18.04 43.31 4.18
CA LYS A 766 -17.51 44.68 4.20
C LYS A 766 -16.00 44.57 3.97
N SER A 767 -15.42 45.41 3.10
CA SER A 767 -13.96 45.34 2.85
C SER A 767 -13.16 45.93 4.01
N ASN A 768 -12.10 45.26 4.40
CA ASN A 768 -11.01 45.89 5.15
C ASN A 768 -10.36 46.99 4.28
N PRO A 769 -9.99 48.17 4.84
CA PRO A 769 -9.37 49.25 4.07
C PRO A 769 -7.87 49.03 3.80
N LEU A 770 -7.17 48.28 4.65
CA LEU A 770 -5.73 48.00 4.53
C LEU A 770 -5.45 46.71 3.76
N ILE A 771 -6.36 45.73 3.82
CA ILE A 771 -6.15 44.36 3.32
C ILE A 771 -7.18 44.05 2.23
N LYS A 772 -6.77 44.27 0.97
CA LYS A 772 -7.64 44.10 -0.20
C LYS A 772 -8.21 42.68 -0.29
N GLY A 773 -9.53 42.58 -0.20
CA GLY A 773 -10.26 41.30 -0.25
C GLY A 773 -10.45 40.62 1.10
N ALA A 774 -10.00 41.22 2.21
CA ALA A 774 -10.37 40.79 3.56
C ALA A 774 -11.66 41.47 4.04
N SER A 775 -12.28 40.88 5.06
CA SER A 775 -13.40 41.45 5.81
C SER A 775 -12.89 42.50 6.81
N ASP A 776 -13.72 43.52 7.10
CA ASP A 776 -13.52 44.42 8.25
C ASP A 776 -13.46 43.66 9.60
N ALA A 777 -13.88 42.40 9.61
CA ALA A 777 -13.74 41.47 10.73
C ALA A 777 -12.31 40.95 10.96
N ILE A 778 -11.39 41.08 10.02
CA ILE A 778 -9.97 40.73 10.20
C ILE A 778 -9.18 41.99 10.57
N LYS A 779 -8.30 41.90 11.58
CA LYS A 779 -7.18 42.84 11.77
C LYS A 779 -5.84 42.10 11.75
N LEU A 780 -4.83 42.70 11.14
CA LEU A 780 -3.44 42.25 11.25
C LEU A 780 -2.86 42.72 12.59
N ASN A 781 -2.08 41.86 13.22
CA ASN A 781 -1.36 42.14 14.46
C ASN A 781 0.08 41.60 14.37
N TYR A 782 0.94 42.03 15.30
CA TYR A 782 2.26 41.45 15.51
C TYR A 782 2.39 40.90 16.94
N SER A 783 3.12 39.80 17.11
CA SER A 783 3.66 39.38 18.40
C SER A 783 4.94 38.56 18.19
N GLU A 784 5.79 38.48 19.20
CA GLU A 784 7.07 37.77 19.13
C GLU A 784 6.90 36.27 18.85
N ILE A 785 5.82 35.66 19.39
CA ILE A 785 5.52 34.23 19.26
C ILE A 785 4.98 33.87 17.86
N TYR A 786 4.17 34.76 17.26
CA TYR A 786 3.37 34.45 16.06
C TYR A 786 3.75 35.29 14.83
N GLY A 787 4.73 36.19 14.97
CA GLY A 787 5.08 37.18 13.96
C GLY A 787 3.86 38.01 13.56
N ARG A 788 3.73 38.29 12.25
CA ARG A 788 2.56 38.93 11.65
C ARG A 788 1.42 37.92 11.52
N HIS A 789 0.34 38.12 12.27
CA HIS A 789 -0.77 37.17 12.39
C HIS A 789 -2.13 37.87 12.39
N PHE A 790 -3.19 37.11 12.09
CA PHE A 790 -4.55 37.64 12.10
C PHE A 790 -5.31 37.43 13.41
N LEU A 791 -6.00 38.48 13.86
CA LEU A 791 -6.98 38.46 14.93
C LEU A 791 -8.36 38.87 14.42
N ALA A 792 -9.41 38.41 15.10
CA ALA A 792 -10.75 38.92 14.93
C ALA A 792 -10.87 40.37 15.45
N ALA A 793 -11.36 41.30 14.62
CA ALA A 793 -11.60 42.70 15.02
C ALA A 793 -12.93 42.90 15.78
N LYS A 794 -13.84 41.93 15.64
CA LYS A 794 -15.18 41.81 16.23
C LYS A 794 -15.54 40.32 16.28
N ASP A 795 -16.63 39.94 16.94
CA ASP A 795 -17.14 38.57 16.86
C ASP A 795 -17.48 38.20 15.39
N ILE A 796 -17.07 36.99 14.98
CA ILE A 796 -17.27 36.42 13.65
C ILE A 796 -18.17 35.19 13.78
N LYS A 797 -19.18 35.06 12.92
CA LYS A 797 -20.09 33.91 12.95
C LYS A 797 -19.56 32.75 12.13
N VAL A 798 -19.90 31.52 12.54
CA VAL A 798 -19.66 30.31 11.74
C VAL A 798 -20.20 30.50 10.30
N GLY A 799 -19.40 30.10 9.31
CA GLY A 799 -19.68 30.25 7.88
C GLY A 799 -19.40 31.63 7.28
N GLU A 800 -19.11 32.67 8.08
CA GLU A 800 -18.84 34.02 7.58
C GLU A 800 -17.56 34.06 6.71
N VAL A 801 -17.64 34.70 5.54
CA VAL A 801 -16.52 34.82 4.58
C VAL A 801 -15.60 35.97 5.00
N ILE A 802 -14.40 35.64 5.45
CA ILE A 802 -13.46 36.60 6.05
C ILE A 802 -12.35 37.07 5.09
N LEU A 803 -11.97 36.27 4.09
CA LEU A 803 -10.94 36.63 3.10
C LEU A 803 -11.24 35.97 1.76
N VAL A 804 -11.08 36.74 0.67
CA VAL A 804 -11.13 36.27 -0.71
C VAL A 804 -9.89 36.81 -1.44
N GLN A 805 -8.80 36.03 -1.46
CA GLN A 805 -7.54 36.44 -2.08
C GLN A 805 -7.33 35.71 -3.42
N LYS A 806 -6.92 36.42 -4.47
CA LYS A 806 -6.32 35.80 -5.67
C LYS A 806 -4.93 35.25 -5.30
N ALA A 807 -4.65 34.00 -5.69
CA ALA A 807 -3.32 33.41 -5.58
C ALA A 807 -2.31 34.16 -6.47
N TYR A 808 -1.08 34.30 -5.99
CA TYR A 808 0.02 34.91 -6.73
C TYR A 808 0.59 33.93 -7.77
N VAL A 809 0.77 32.67 -7.37
CA VAL A 809 1.14 31.53 -8.24
C VAL A 809 0.16 30.39 -8.03
N SER A 810 -0.22 29.69 -9.10
CA SER A 810 -1.05 28.48 -9.04
C SER A 810 -0.53 27.39 -9.96
N VAL A 811 -0.16 26.24 -9.39
CA VAL A 811 0.33 25.07 -10.15
C VAL A 811 -0.61 23.89 -9.96
N HIS A 812 -1.06 23.30 -11.07
CA HIS A 812 -1.97 22.15 -11.06
C HIS A 812 -1.18 20.84 -11.00
N ASN A 813 -1.69 19.87 -10.22
CA ASN A 813 -1.10 18.53 -10.20
C ASN A 813 -1.39 17.77 -11.51
N ARG A 814 -0.55 16.76 -11.79
CA ARG A 814 -0.53 15.92 -13.01
C ARG A 814 -1.92 15.52 -13.49
N ASP A 815 -2.74 14.98 -12.60
CA ASP A 815 -4.05 14.38 -12.90
C ASP A 815 -5.15 15.41 -13.18
N TYR A 816 -4.79 16.70 -13.20
CA TYR A 816 -5.70 17.83 -13.38
C TYR A 816 -5.29 18.77 -14.54
N MET A 817 -4.13 18.54 -15.16
CA MET A 817 -3.58 19.39 -16.23
C MET A 817 -4.49 19.53 -17.46
N TYR A 818 -5.30 18.51 -17.77
CA TYR A 818 -6.22 18.51 -18.90
C TYR A 818 -7.68 18.83 -18.52
N SER A 819 -7.93 19.23 -17.25
CA SER A 819 -9.25 19.61 -16.73
C SER A 819 -9.37 21.09 -16.31
N TYR A 820 -8.26 21.79 -16.08
CA TYR A 820 -8.24 23.17 -15.57
C TYR A 820 -7.39 24.11 -16.43
N CYS A 821 -7.78 25.38 -16.50
CA CYS A 821 -7.05 26.39 -17.26
C CYS A 821 -5.74 26.79 -16.54
N TRP A 822 -4.62 26.76 -17.26
CA TRP A 822 -3.30 27.13 -16.75
C TRP A 822 -3.21 28.59 -16.27
N ASN A 823 -3.98 29.51 -16.87
CA ASN A 823 -3.99 30.93 -16.52
C ASN A 823 -4.92 31.30 -15.35
N CYS A 824 -6.18 30.84 -15.38
CA CYS A 824 -7.22 31.28 -14.44
C CYS A 824 -7.69 30.20 -13.46
N SER A 825 -7.10 28.99 -13.50
CA SER A 825 -7.43 27.86 -12.63
C SER A 825 -8.90 27.42 -12.60
N GLN A 826 -9.76 27.96 -13.45
CA GLN A 826 -11.14 27.51 -13.66
C GLN A 826 -11.17 26.13 -14.33
N LYS A 827 -12.13 25.29 -13.94
CA LYS A 827 -12.41 24.03 -14.63
C LYS A 827 -12.95 24.34 -16.01
N THR A 828 -12.44 23.69 -17.05
CA THR A 828 -12.82 23.98 -18.44
C THR A 828 -12.97 22.71 -19.24
N TYR A 829 -14.16 22.51 -19.82
CA TYR A 829 -14.45 21.38 -20.69
C TYR A 829 -14.16 21.75 -22.16
N SER A 830 -14.76 22.82 -22.72
CA SER A 830 -14.36 23.38 -24.03
C SER A 830 -13.05 24.19 -23.96
N SER A 831 -11.96 23.54 -23.57
CA SER A 831 -10.62 24.15 -23.52
C SER A 831 -9.93 24.28 -24.88
N ILE A 832 -8.79 24.96 -24.93
CA ILE A 832 -7.86 25.02 -26.07
C ILE A 832 -6.43 24.68 -25.59
N PRO A 833 -5.61 23.98 -26.41
CA PRO A 833 -4.25 23.59 -26.01
C PRO A 833 -3.26 24.76 -26.13
N CYS A 834 -2.03 24.60 -25.64
CA CYS A 834 -0.92 25.44 -26.08
C CYS A 834 -0.62 25.24 -27.58
N LYS A 835 -0.06 26.28 -28.24
CA LYS A 835 0.38 26.24 -29.65
C LYS A 835 1.74 25.54 -29.81
N LYS A 836 2.66 25.64 -28.82
CA LYS A 836 3.95 24.93 -28.82
C LYS A 836 3.89 23.61 -28.04
N CYS A 837 3.82 23.66 -26.71
CA CYS A 837 3.96 22.47 -25.86
C CYS A 837 2.71 21.56 -25.84
N THR A 838 2.90 20.35 -25.30
CA THR A 838 1.88 19.31 -25.14
C THR A 838 1.26 19.24 -23.73
N LYS A 839 1.69 20.12 -22.79
CA LYS A 839 1.39 19.98 -21.35
C LYS A 839 0.14 20.70 -20.86
N VAL A 840 -0.18 21.89 -21.40
CA VAL A 840 -1.14 22.82 -20.77
C VAL A 840 -2.30 23.19 -21.68
N ILE A 841 -3.42 23.57 -21.05
CA ILE A 841 -4.64 24.04 -21.69
C ILE A 841 -5.14 25.36 -21.10
N PHE A 842 -5.97 26.05 -21.87
CA PHE A 842 -6.59 27.33 -21.52
C PHE A 842 -8.10 27.27 -21.79
N CYS A 843 -8.91 28.06 -21.08
CA CYS A 843 -10.36 28.08 -21.32
C CYS A 843 -10.77 28.87 -22.57
N ASN A 844 -9.94 29.82 -23.03
CA ASN A 844 -10.16 30.66 -24.21
C ASN A 844 -8.83 31.31 -24.68
N GLU A 845 -8.85 32.00 -25.82
CA GLU A 845 -7.64 32.65 -26.38
C GLU A 845 -7.09 33.72 -25.45
N ALA A 846 -7.94 34.57 -24.87
CA ALA A 846 -7.52 35.61 -23.93
C ALA A 846 -6.76 35.04 -22.72
N CYS A 847 -7.10 33.84 -22.23
CA CYS A 847 -6.32 33.16 -21.20
C CYS A 847 -5.03 32.51 -21.72
N ARG A 848 -4.97 32.09 -22.99
CA ARG A 848 -3.74 31.60 -23.63
C ARG A 848 -2.75 32.75 -23.82
N GLU A 849 -3.22 33.89 -24.34
CA GLU A 849 -2.43 35.11 -24.53
C GLU A 849 -2.03 35.77 -23.21
N ALA A 850 -2.94 35.85 -22.22
CA ALA A 850 -2.62 36.43 -20.92
C ALA A 850 -1.66 35.59 -20.07
N ALA A 851 -1.53 34.29 -20.33
CA ALA A 851 -0.45 33.47 -19.78
C ALA A 851 0.84 33.62 -20.59
N TRP A 852 0.74 33.56 -21.93
CA TRP A 852 1.88 33.73 -22.83
C TRP A 852 2.63 35.04 -22.55
N ASN A 853 1.92 36.16 -22.47
CA ASN A 853 2.48 37.49 -22.25
C ASN A 853 2.88 37.79 -20.78
N LYS A 854 3.03 36.77 -19.93
CA LYS A 854 3.34 36.93 -18.50
C LYS A 854 4.30 35.90 -17.92
N PHE A 855 4.28 34.67 -18.42
CA PHE A 855 5.09 33.57 -17.89
C PHE A 855 5.19 32.39 -18.84
N HIS A 856 4.12 32.07 -19.58
CA HIS A 856 4.04 30.81 -20.31
C HIS A 856 4.85 30.77 -21.61
N ASP A 857 5.28 31.93 -22.14
CA ASP A 857 6.25 31.99 -23.23
C ASP A 857 7.61 31.38 -22.82
N ILE A 858 8.10 31.76 -21.63
CA ILE A 858 9.32 31.23 -20.99
C ILE A 858 9.10 29.79 -20.51
N GLU A 859 8.00 29.52 -19.81
CA GLU A 859 7.71 28.15 -19.33
C GLU A 859 7.60 27.14 -20.47
N CYS A 860 7.13 27.53 -21.67
CA CYS A 860 6.60 26.59 -22.65
C CYS A 860 7.59 25.47 -23.00
N GLU A 861 8.85 25.82 -23.17
CA GLU A 861 9.92 24.94 -23.64
C GLU A 861 10.51 24.13 -22.46
N ILE A 862 10.54 24.72 -21.26
CA ILE A 862 10.87 24.03 -20.00
C ILE A 862 9.83 22.93 -19.73
N LEU A 863 8.54 23.29 -19.74
CA LEU A 863 7.44 22.35 -19.53
C LEU A 863 7.39 21.28 -20.62
N ALA A 864 7.66 21.62 -21.89
CA ALA A 864 7.78 20.64 -22.97
C ALA A 864 8.92 19.63 -22.76
N SER A 865 10.02 20.05 -22.12
CA SER A 865 11.21 19.23 -21.88
C SER A 865 11.09 18.30 -20.66
N LEU A 866 10.23 18.62 -19.70
CA LEU A 866 10.07 17.85 -18.47
C LEU A 866 9.24 16.57 -18.68
N SER A 867 9.74 15.43 -18.19
CA SER A 867 8.92 14.23 -18.06
C SER A 867 7.79 14.46 -17.05
N MET A 868 6.70 13.70 -17.16
CA MET A 868 5.53 13.84 -16.28
C MET A 868 5.83 13.52 -14.81
N ASP A 869 6.97 12.89 -14.53
CA ASP A 869 7.43 12.52 -13.19
C ASP A 869 8.39 13.58 -12.64
N LYS A 870 9.25 14.19 -13.48
CA LYS A 870 10.09 15.35 -13.10
C LYS A 870 9.29 16.63 -12.83
N PHE A 871 8.07 16.74 -13.37
CA PHE A 871 7.19 17.89 -13.13
C PHE A 871 6.94 18.14 -11.62
N ALA A 872 6.95 17.08 -10.81
CA ALA A 872 6.78 17.18 -9.36
C ALA A 872 7.83 18.07 -8.66
N CYS A 873 9.02 18.25 -9.26
CA CYS A 873 10.12 19.02 -8.67
C CYS A 873 10.02 20.53 -8.94
N LEU A 874 9.14 20.99 -9.84
CA LEU A 874 8.75 22.40 -9.93
C LEU A 874 7.65 22.77 -8.90
N ASN A 875 7.00 21.78 -8.28
CA ASN A 875 6.01 22.01 -7.21
C ASN A 875 6.67 22.30 -5.85
N THR A 876 7.90 22.83 -5.82
CA THR A 876 8.76 22.97 -4.65
C THR A 876 8.62 24.32 -3.93
N PHE A 877 8.10 25.35 -4.59
CA PHE A 877 7.65 26.55 -3.89
C PHE A 877 6.43 26.23 -3.02
N GLU A 878 6.53 26.51 -1.73
CA GLU A 878 5.48 26.19 -0.77
C GLU A 878 4.20 26.97 -1.05
N GLY A 879 3.08 26.25 -1.05
CA GLY A 879 1.78 26.79 -1.39
C GLY A 879 0.67 25.97 -0.77
N VAL A 880 -0.42 26.68 -0.47
CA VAL A 880 -1.68 26.15 0.08
C VAL A 880 -2.14 24.96 -0.76
N ILE A 881 -2.33 23.81 -0.11
CA ILE A 881 -2.71 22.56 -0.77
C ILE A 881 -4.23 22.50 -0.89
N VAL A 882 -4.74 22.49 -2.12
CA VAL A 882 -6.17 22.38 -2.39
C VAL A 882 -6.53 20.91 -2.58
N LYS A 883 -7.64 20.44 -2.01
CA LYS A 883 -8.18 19.10 -2.23
C LYS A 883 -9.42 19.11 -3.13
N ASP A 884 -9.57 18.05 -3.93
CA ASP A 884 -10.77 17.77 -4.74
C ASP A 884 -11.73 16.82 -3.99
N LYS A 885 -12.91 16.56 -4.55
CA LYS A 885 -13.99 15.72 -3.98
C LYS A 885 -13.54 14.33 -3.50
N THR A 886 -12.43 13.80 -4.04
CA THR A 886 -11.87 12.47 -3.75
C THR A 886 -10.68 12.48 -2.77
N LYS A 887 -10.50 13.53 -1.97
CA LYS A 887 -9.38 13.75 -1.02
C LYS A 887 -7.99 13.97 -1.66
N TYR A 888 -7.84 13.82 -2.98
CA TYR A 888 -6.57 14.08 -3.69
C TYR A 888 -6.27 15.58 -3.81
N ASN A 889 -4.99 15.92 -3.89
CA ASN A 889 -4.53 17.30 -4.03
C ASN A 889 -4.72 17.79 -5.47
N ARG A 890 -5.49 18.84 -5.68
CA ARG A 890 -5.75 19.48 -6.99
C ARG A 890 -4.61 20.36 -7.46
N SER A 891 -4.13 21.24 -6.58
CA SER A 891 -3.17 22.30 -6.89
C SER A 891 -2.35 22.71 -5.65
N LYS A 892 -1.23 23.41 -5.89
CA LYS A 892 -0.54 24.23 -4.89
C LYS A 892 -0.71 25.71 -5.23
N LEU A 893 -0.97 26.56 -4.24
CA LEU A 893 -1.24 27.99 -4.40
C LEU A 893 -0.39 28.86 -3.46
N LEU A 894 0.48 29.72 -3.98
CA LEU A 894 1.15 30.73 -3.15
C LEU A 894 0.26 31.98 -3.03
N GLY A 895 -0.10 32.37 -1.80
CA GLY A 895 -0.97 33.52 -1.53
C GLY A 895 -0.39 34.42 -0.44
N SER A 896 0.02 35.65 -0.82
CA SER A 896 0.82 36.55 0.02
C SER A 896 0.16 37.07 1.31
N ILE A 897 -1.15 36.83 1.49
CA ILE A 897 -1.90 37.20 2.71
C ILE A 897 -2.24 35.93 3.53
N VAL A 898 -2.21 34.75 2.91
CA VAL A 898 -2.52 33.48 3.59
C VAL A 898 -1.44 33.11 4.62
N SER A 899 -0.19 33.50 4.38
CA SER A 899 0.94 33.32 5.30
C SER A 899 0.81 34.05 6.65
N TYR A 900 -0.29 34.79 6.90
CA TYR A 900 -0.61 35.40 8.19
C TYR A 900 -1.67 34.63 8.99
N PHE A 901 -2.19 33.50 8.48
CA PHE A 901 -2.93 32.54 9.30
C PHE A 901 -1.96 31.53 9.90
N ASN A 902 -1.88 31.49 11.23
CA ASN A 902 -1.09 30.49 11.95
C ASN A 902 -1.79 29.14 12.00
N HIS A 903 -1.06 28.12 12.45
CA HIS A 903 -1.61 26.78 12.56
C HIS A 903 -2.37 26.51 13.86
N SER A 904 -3.51 25.83 13.75
CA SER A 904 -4.10 25.03 14.84
C SER A 904 -4.50 23.65 14.31
N CYS A 905 -4.37 22.63 15.15
CA CYS A 905 -4.81 21.26 14.83
C CYS A 905 -6.33 21.05 15.02
N ASP A 906 -7.02 22.02 15.62
CA ASP A 906 -8.46 22.29 15.50
C ASP A 906 -8.56 23.74 15.00
N ASP A 907 -8.66 23.90 13.69
CA ASP A 907 -8.76 25.20 13.04
C ASP A 907 -10.11 25.87 13.32
N ASN A 908 -10.07 27.20 13.43
CA ASN A 908 -11.28 28.04 13.49
C ASN A 908 -11.58 28.70 12.13
N ILE A 909 -10.67 28.63 11.15
CA ILE A 909 -10.87 29.04 9.76
C ILE A 909 -10.64 27.86 8.79
N SER A 910 -11.64 27.55 7.97
CA SER A 910 -11.52 26.65 6.82
C SER A 910 -11.36 27.43 5.50
N TYR A 911 -10.79 26.80 4.47
CA TYR A 911 -10.58 27.43 3.17
C TYR A 911 -10.82 26.50 1.97
N ASN A 912 -11.18 27.07 0.82
CA ASN A 912 -11.35 26.36 -0.46
C ASN A 912 -10.89 27.19 -1.67
N GLN A 913 -10.61 26.53 -2.80
CA GLN A 913 -10.21 27.18 -4.07
C GLN A 913 -11.42 27.36 -5.01
N CYS A 914 -11.75 28.62 -5.30
CA CYS A 914 -12.65 29.00 -6.39
C CYS A 914 -11.82 29.67 -7.50
N ALA A 915 -11.79 29.09 -8.70
CA ALA A 915 -10.93 29.54 -9.81
C ALA A 915 -9.46 29.78 -9.38
N ASP A 916 -8.93 30.99 -9.56
CA ASP A 916 -7.60 31.46 -9.17
C ASP A 916 -7.55 32.07 -7.77
N LYS A 917 -8.58 31.86 -6.94
CA LYS A 917 -8.77 32.49 -5.63
C LYS A 917 -8.95 31.47 -4.52
N LEU A 918 -8.45 31.85 -3.35
CA LEU A 918 -8.71 31.19 -2.08
C LEU A 918 -9.78 31.98 -1.32
N VAL A 919 -10.76 31.25 -0.80
CA VAL A 919 -11.86 31.78 0.02
C VAL A 919 -11.74 31.17 1.42
N PHE A 920 -11.81 32.01 2.45
CA PHE A 920 -11.67 31.63 3.86
C PHE A 920 -12.99 31.91 4.60
N ARG A 921 -13.48 30.92 5.35
CA ARG A 921 -14.70 31.00 6.17
C ARG A 921 -14.43 30.55 7.60
N ALA A 922 -15.16 31.08 8.57
CA ALA A 922 -15.07 30.60 9.95
C ALA A 922 -15.70 29.20 10.11
N SER A 923 -14.98 28.24 10.70
CA SER A 923 -15.42 26.86 10.94
C SER A 923 -16.16 26.68 12.28
N ARG A 924 -16.22 27.74 13.10
CA ARG A 924 -17.07 27.92 14.28
C ARG A 924 -17.27 29.42 14.55
N ASN A 925 -18.01 29.80 15.58
CA ASN A 925 -17.98 31.17 16.10
C ASN A 925 -16.57 31.50 16.63
N ILE A 926 -16.12 32.74 16.39
CA ILE A 926 -14.82 33.26 16.82
C ILE A 926 -15.07 34.56 17.57
N LYS A 927 -14.46 34.71 18.75
CA LYS A 927 -14.65 35.91 19.58
C LYS A 927 -13.73 37.04 19.14
N LYS A 928 -14.16 38.29 19.37
CA LYS A 928 -13.29 39.47 19.22
C LYS A 928 -11.93 39.24 19.90
N ASP A 929 -10.87 39.68 19.24
CA ASP A 929 -9.46 39.56 19.65
C ASP A 929 -8.90 38.11 19.67
N GLU A 930 -9.69 37.08 19.33
CA GLU A 930 -9.20 35.71 19.11
C GLU A 930 -8.37 35.61 17.82
N GLN A 931 -7.31 34.78 17.83
CA GLN A 931 -6.46 34.55 16.65
C GLN A 931 -7.13 33.63 15.62
N LEU A 932 -6.93 33.96 14.34
CA LEU A 932 -7.47 33.21 13.20
C LEU A 932 -6.46 32.14 12.75
N PHE A 933 -6.85 30.87 12.85
CA PHE A 933 -6.02 29.70 12.61
C PHE A 933 -6.58 28.81 11.50
N ILE A 934 -5.69 28.33 10.62
CA ILE A 934 -5.98 27.29 9.61
C ILE A 934 -5.25 25.99 9.96
N THR A 935 -5.62 24.86 9.35
CA THR A 935 -4.76 23.66 9.35
C THR A 935 -3.71 23.73 8.23
N TYR A 936 -2.47 23.38 8.56
CA TYR A 936 -1.34 23.25 7.63
C TYR A 936 -1.23 21.82 7.05
N GLY A 937 -2.17 20.92 7.40
CA GLY A 937 -2.16 19.51 7.01
C GLY A 937 -2.62 18.58 8.14
N PRO A 938 -1.93 18.57 9.31
CA PRO A 938 -2.31 17.72 10.43
C PRO A 938 -3.55 18.22 11.18
N LEU A 939 -4.44 17.28 11.52
CA LEU A 939 -5.69 17.49 12.24
C LEU A 939 -5.76 16.51 13.43
N PHE A 940 -6.23 16.97 14.60
CA PHE A 940 -6.19 16.15 15.82
C PHE A 940 -7.07 14.91 15.76
N GLN A 941 -8.17 15.00 15.01
CA GLN A 941 -9.15 13.93 14.78
C GLN A 941 -8.57 12.76 13.97
N ALA A 942 -7.40 12.93 13.33
CA ALA A 942 -6.80 11.95 12.41
C ALA A 942 -5.31 11.67 12.65
N ASN A 943 -4.66 12.37 13.60
CA ASN A 943 -3.21 12.27 13.84
C ASN A 943 -2.92 12.43 15.35
N PRO A 944 -2.24 11.48 16.01
CA PRO A 944 -1.71 11.68 17.37
C PRO A 944 -0.73 12.85 17.46
N ILE A 945 -0.58 13.47 18.64
CA ILE A 945 0.20 14.71 18.83
C ILE A 945 1.64 14.61 18.34
N LYS A 946 2.28 13.45 18.54
CA LYS A 946 3.64 13.16 18.08
C LYS A 946 3.74 13.36 16.57
N GLU A 947 2.91 12.67 15.81
CA GLU A 947 2.82 12.79 14.34
C GLU A 947 2.42 14.20 13.89
N ARG A 948 1.52 14.88 14.61
CA ARG A 948 1.15 16.28 14.31
C ARG A 948 2.34 17.23 14.44
N ARG A 949 3.10 17.11 15.52
CA ARG A 949 4.29 17.93 15.79
C ARG A 949 5.43 17.59 14.83
N GLU A 950 5.72 16.32 14.59
CA GLU A 950 6.73 15.85 13.64
C GLU A 950 6.47 16.36 12.21
N LYS A 951 5.21 16.36 11.74
CA LYS A 951 4.83 16.92 10.42
C LYS A 951 5.00 18.45 10.32
N LEU A 952 4.77 19.18 11.40
CA LEU A 952 4.88 20.65 11.41
C LEU A 952 6.33 21.11 11.60
N GLU A 953 7.11 20.38 12.38
CA GLU A 953 8.54 20.62 12.58
C GLU A 953 9.33 20.31 11.31
N SER A 954 9.08 19.17 10.66
CA SER A 954 9.79 18.76 9.44
C SER A 954 9.51 19.62 8.21
N GLN A 955 8.35 20.27 8.11
CA GLN A 955 8.01 21.17 7.00
C GLN A 955 8.17 22.65 7.36
N TYR A 956 7.54 23.10 8.46
CA TYR A 956 7.42 24.52 8.82
C TYR A 956 8.35 24.94 9.99
N ASN A 957 9.20 24.03 10.48
CA ASN A 957 10.23 24.32 11.50
C ASN A 957 9.67 24.92 12.82
N PHE A 958 8.47 24.49 13.27
CA PHE A 958 7.94 24.88 14.58
C PHE A 958 7.21 23.74 15.31
N GLN A 959 7.24 23.81 16.65
CA GLN A 959 6.51 22.90 17.54
C GLN A 959 5.12 23.47 17.87
N CYS A 960 4.06 22.74 17.52
CA CYS A 960 2.69 23.21 17.73
C CYS A 960 2.26 23.14 19.21
N ASN A 961 1.72 24.25 19.72
CA ASN A 961 1.23 24.41 21.09
C ASN A 961 -0.25 24.86 21.16
N CYS A 962 -1.03 24.63 20.08
CA CYS A 962 -2.48 24.83 20.07
C CYS A 962 -3.18 24.00 21.17
N ILE A 963 -4.44 24.33 21.50
CA ILE A 963 -5.22 23.62 22.54
C ILE A 963 -5.23 22.08 22.35
N PRO A 964 -5.48 21.53 21.15
CA PRO A 964 -5.34 20.09 20.89
C PRO A 964 -3.93 19.50 21.09
N CYS A 965 -2.86 20.29 21.13
CA CYS A 965 -1.50 19.84 21.43
C CYS A 965 -1.15 19.99 22.92
N SER A 966 -1.63 21.04 23.60
CA SER A 966 -1.35 21.28 25.02
C SER A 966 -2.25 20.48 25.96
N LYS A 967 -3.50 20.19 25.57
CA LYS A 967 -4.45 19.36 26.35
C LYS A 967 -4.42 17.85 26.01
N ASN A 968 -3.35 17.38 25.36
CA ASN A 968 -3.15 15.98 24.97
C ASN A 968 -4.29 15.32 24.14
N TRP A 969 -4.96 16.04 23.24
CA TRP A 969 -6.05 15.47 22.43
C TRP A 969 -5.55 14.45 21.38
N SER A 970 -6.13 13.25 21.35
CA SER A 970 -5.88 12.22 20.33
C SER A 970 -7.15 11.95 19.50
N PRO A 971 -7.07 11.17 18.40
CA PRO A 971 -8.26 10.66 17.71
C PRO A 971 -9.21 9.87 18.64
N ASP A 972 -8.67 9.18 19.64
CA ASP A 972 -9.43 8.33 20.57
C ASP A 972 -10.31 9.15 21.53
N LEU A 973 -9.98 10.44 21.75
CA LEU A 973 -10.81 11.37 22.54
C LEU A 973 -12.17 11.66 21.87
N VAL A 974 -12.29 11.42 20.56
CA VAL A 974 -13.47 11.73 19.73
C VAL A 974 -14.62 10.72 19.94
N ILE A 975 -14.37 9.59 20.61
CA ILE A 975 -15.33 8.46 20.72
C ILE A 975 -16.61 8.82 21.49
N SER A 976 -16.62 9.93 22.26
CA SER A 976 -17.79 10.38 23.02
C SER A 976 -18.77 11.26 22.22
N THR A 977 -20.07 10.99 22.40
CA THR A 977 -21.19 11.75 21.82
C THR A 977 -21.42 13.07 22.56
N TRP A 978 -22.26 13.94 22.01
CA TRP A 978 -22.72 15.11 22.77
C TRP A 978 -23.51 14.73 24.03
N MET A 979 -24.19 13.57 24.04
CA MET A 979 -24.98 13.11 25.19
C MET A 979 -24.08 12.83 26.40
N ASP A 980 -22.92 12.22 26.16
CA ASP A 980 -21.92 11.89 27.18
C ASP A 980 -21.29 13.16 27.77
N GLN A 981 -21.06 14.18 26.92
CA GLN A 981 -20.32 15.40 27.30
C GLN A 981 -21.19 16.53 27.86
N ALA A 982 -22.48 16.59 27.51
CA ALA A 982 -23.40 17.62 27.99
C ALA A 982 -23.86 17.34 29.43
N LEU A 983 -22.97 17.58 30.41
CA LEU A 983 -23.18 17.26 31.83
C LEU A 983 -24.31 18.05 32.51
N LEU A 984 -24.79 19.14 31.90
CA LEU A 984 -25.88 19.97 32.43
C LEU A 984 -27.17 19.76 31.61
N ILE A 985 -28.29 19.54 32.31
CA ILE A 985 -29.60 19.24 31.72
C ILE A 985 -30.05 20.32 30.72
N ASP A 986 -29.89 21.60 31.06
CA ASP A 986 -30.18 22.74 30.18
C ASP A 986 -29.39 22.70 28.85
N ARG A 987 -28.11 22.28 28.90
CA ARG A 987 -27.29 22.11 27.69
C ARG A 987 -27.76 20.93 26.83
N ARG A 988 -28.22 19.83 27.45
CA ARG A 988 -28.82 18.70 26.74
C ARG A 988 -30.07 19.14 25.97
N TYR A 989 -30.98 19.88 26.62
CA TYR A 989 -32.17 20.41 25.95
C TYR A 989 -31.84 21.34 24.77
N LYS A 990 -30.82 22.21 24.91
CA LYS A 990 -30.38 23.10 23.82
C LYS A 990 -29.87 22.34 22.60
N VAL A 991 -29.10 21.26 22.79
CA VAL A 991 -28.66 20.41 21.67
C VAL A 991 -29.83 19.61 21.07
N MET A 992 -30.68 19.00 21.90
CA MET A 992 -31.85 18.24 21.44
C MET A 992 -32.81 19.07 20.59
N ALA A 993 -33.05 20.34 20.97
CA ALA A 993 -33.96 21.23 20.24
C ALA A 993 -33.52 21.46 18.78
N VAL A 994 -32.21 21.48 18.48
CA VAL A 994 -31.70 21.62 17.11
C VAL A 994 -31.96 20.35 16.29
N TYR A 995 -31.66 19.16 16.84
CA TYR A 995 -31.96 17.91 16.15
C TYR A 995 -33.47 17.69 15.96
N GLN A 996 -34.30 18.13 16.91
CA GLN A 996 -35.77 18.12 16.77
C GLN A 996 -36.26 19.09 15.70
N LYS A 997 -35.75 20.34 15.65
CA LYS A 997 -36.03 21.34 14.60
C LYS A 997 -35.80 20.80 13.19
N TYR A 998 -34.79 19.94 13.01
CA TYR A 998 -34.43 19.35 11.73
C TYR A 998 -34.89 17.89 11.54
N SER A 999 -35.64 17.32 12.49
CA SER A 999 -36.04 15.91 12.49
C SER A 999 -36.72 15.44 11.19
N HIS A 1000 -37.51 16.30 10.54
CA HIS A 1000 -38.18 16.02 9.27
C HIS A 1000 -37.20 15.65 8.12
N PHE A 1001 -35.98 16.19 8.11
CA PHE A 1001 -34.95 15.83 7.11
C PHE A 1001 -34.43 14.39 7.27
N PHE A 1002 -34.57 13.81 8.47
CA PHE A 1002 -34.03 12.49 8.82
C PHE A 1002 -35.11 11.39 8.87
N GLN A 1003 -36.39 11.75 8.96
CA GLN A 1003 -37.52 10.82 9.14
C GLN A 1003 -37.88 9.97 7.91
N THR A 1004 -37.35 10.27 6.72
CA THR A 1004 -37.80 9.68 5.44
C THR A 1004 -36.68 9.24 4.49
N ALA A 1005 -35.43 9.20 4.97
CA ALA A 1005 -34.25 8.84 4.18
C ALA A 1005 -33.40 7.80 4.91
N THR A 1006 -32.71 6.95 4.15
CA THR A 1006 -31.73 6.01 4.74
C THR A 1006 -30.48 6.75 5.23
N GLU A 1007 -29.75 6.17 6.19
CA GLU A 1007 -28.50 6.70 6.74
C GLU A 1007 -27.51 7.12 5.63
N LYS A 1008 -27.35 6.30 4.58
CA LYS A 1008 -26.52 6.63 3.43
C LYS A 1008 -27.06 7.82 2.62
N GLU A 1009 -28.36 7.91 2.40
CA GLU A 1009 -28.95 9.07 1.69
C GLU A 1009 -28.88 10.36 2.52
N ILE A 1010 -28.86 10.24 3.85
CA ILE A 1010 -28.60 11.36 4.76
C ILE A 1010 -27.13 11.80 4.62
N ASP A 1011 -26.17 10.88 4.65
CA ASP A 1011 -24.75 11.18 4.42
C ASP A 1011 -24.49 11.78 3.03
N ASP A 1012 -25.02 11.19 1.96
CA ASP A 1012 -24.86 11.69 0.59
C ASP A 1012 -25.47 13.10 0.43
N LYS A 1013 -26.63 13.38 1.05
CA LYS A 1013 -27.20 14.75 1.07
C LYS A 1013 -26.37 15.70 1.93
N MET A 1014 -26.02 15.32 3.16
CA MET A 1014 -25.26 16.17 4.08
C MET A 1014 -23.88 16.57 3.56
N ASN A 1015 -23.27 15.81 2.64
CA ASN A 1015 -21.96 16.14 2.04
C ASN A 1015 -22.03 16.85 0.68
N PHE A 1016 -23.17 16.81 -0.03
CA PHE A 1016 -23.28 17.27 -1.42
C PHE A 1016 -24.50 18.13 -1.77
N ASP A 1017 -25.48 18.29 -0.88
CA ASP A 1017 -26.65 19.17 -1.06
C ASP A 1017 -26.46 20.50 -0.30
N PRO A 1018 -26.34 21.65 -1.01
CA PRO A 1018 -26.15 22.94 -0.35
C PRO A 1018 -27.33 23.37 0.53
N ALA A 1019 -28.51 22.75 0.41
CA ALA A 1019 -29.64 22.98 1.34
C ALA A 1019 -29.31 22.58 2.80
N PHE A 1020 -28.32 21.71 3.02
CA PHE A 1020 -27.85 21.34 4.36
C PHE A 1020 -26.85 22.35 4.96
N ILE A 1021 -26.33 23.33 4.21
CA ILE A 1021 -25.38 24.31 4.75
C ILE A 1021 -25.95 25.06 5.97
N PRO A 1022 -27.18 25.64 5.94
CA PRO A 1022 -27.76 26.28 7.13
C PRO A 1022 -27.96 25.31 8.31
N VAL A 1023 -28.31 24.05 8.04
CA VAL A 1023 -28.50 23.00 9.06
C VAL A 1023 -27.19 22.70 9.77
N LEU A 1024 -26.11 22.52 9.01
CA LEU A 1024 -24.76 22.26 9.51
C LEU A 1024 -24.23 23.46 10.31
N LEU A 1025 -24.49 24.70 9.88
CA LEU A 1025 -24.12 25.92 10.60
C LEU A 1025 -24.82 25.99 11.97
N ASP A 1026 -26.13 25.75 12.04
CA ASP A 1026 -26.89 25.71 13.30
C ASP A 1026 -26.38 24.62 14.26
N ILE A 1027 -26.11 23.41 13.75
CA ILE A 1027 -25.59 22.28 14.54
C ILE A 1027 -24.19 22.60 15.08
N ILE A 1028 -23.27 23.10 14.24
CA ILE A 1028 -21.92 23.49 14.67
C ILE A 1028 -21.98 24.60 15.72
N ASN A 1029 -22.83 25.62 15.51
CA ASN A 1029 -23.01 26.72 16.45
C ASN A 1029 -23.40 26.20 17.84
N VAL A 1030 -24.49 25.40 17.93
CA VAL A 1030 -25.02 24.95 19.22
C VAL A 1030 -24.11 23.92 19.88
N LEU A 1031 -23.46 23.02 19.13
CA LEU A 1031 -22.49 22.09 19.73
C LEU A 1031 -21.28 22.85 20.30
N CYS A 1032 -20.67 23.78 19.55
CA CYS A 1032 -19.52 24.57 20.02
C CYS A 1032 -19.78 25.38 21.31
N GLU A 1033 -21.04 25.73 21.60
CA GLU A 1033 -21.42 26.48 22.80
C GLU A 1033 -21.84 25.59 23.99
N ASN A 1034 -22.10 24.29 23.78
CA ASN A 1034 -22.70 23.41 24.79
C ASN A 1034 -21.86 22.18 25.19
N VAL A 1035 -21.01 21.61 24.31
CA VAL A 1035 -20.10 20.49 24.69
C VAL A 1035 -18.74 20.99 25.21
N SER A 1036 -18.08 20.16 26.03
CA SER A 1036 -16.82 20.53 26.71
C SER A 1036 -15.57 20.27 25.86
N TYR A 1037 -15.65 19.33 24.93
CA TYR A 1037 -14.65 18.96 23.94
C TYR A 1037 -15.34 18.70 22.59
N PRO A 1038 -14.63 18.69 21.44
CA PRO A 1038 -15.28 18.38 20.17
C PRO A 1038 -15.71 16.91 20.12
N CYS A 1039 -17.02 16.68 20.18
CA CYS A 1039 -17.65 15.36 20.00
C CYS A 1039 -17.70 14.94 18.53
N ILE A 1040 -17.98 13.66 18.29
CA ILE A 1040 -18.02 13.08 16.93
C ILE A 1040 -18.98 13.82 15.99
N GLU A 1041 -20.13 14.28 16.48
CA GLU A 1041 -21.15 14.96 15.68
C GLU A 1041 -20.69 16.35 15.23
N LEU A 1042 -19.95 17.08 16.08
CA LEU A 1042 -19.36 18.37 15.73
C LEU A 1042 -18.25 18.21 14.68
N ILE A 1043 -17.44 17.17 14.81
CA ILE A 1043 -16.36 16.85 13.87
C ILE A 1043 -16.92 16.44 12.50
N SER A 1044 -17.91 15.55 12.47
CA SER A 1044 -18.61 15.17 11.23
C SER A 1044 -19.32 16.37 10.60
N SER A 1045 -19.94 17.25 11.39
CA SER A 1045 -20.59 18.46 10.87
C SER A 1045 -19.59 19.46 10.28
N LYS A 1046 -18.45 19.74 10.96
CA LYS A 1046 -17.35 20.55 10.39
C LYS A 1046 -16.83 19.96 9.07
N ALA A 1047 -16.69 18.63 9.01
CA ALA A 1047 -16.22 17.94 7.81
C ALA A 1047 -17.22 18.02 6.65
N ALA A 1048 -18.51 17.74 6.90
CA ALA A 1048 -19.59 17.83 5.92
C ALA A 1048 -19.78 19.27 5.41
N LEU A 1049 -19.69 20.28 6.27
CA LEU A 1049 -19.76 21.69 5.88
C LEU A 1049 -18.58 22.07 4.97
N SER A 1050 -17.37 21.61 5.30
CA SER A 1050 -16.18 21.82 4.48
C SER A 1050 -16.27 21.09 3.13
N HIS A 1051 -16.83 19.88 3.13
CA HIS A 1051 -17.13 19.13 1.90
C HIS A 1051 -18.15 19.87 1.03
N ASN A 1052 -19.19 20.49 1.61
CA ASN A 1052 -20.13 21.34 0.89
C ASN A 1052 -19.45 22.57 0.28
N TYR A 1053 -18.66 23.34 1.02
CA TYR A 1053 -17.95 24.50 0.44
C TYR A 1053 -17.00 24.11 -0.71
N ILE A 1054 -16.38 22.92 -0.65
CA ILE A 1054 -15.57 22.39 -1.76
C ILE A 1054 -16.45 21.90 -2.93
N SER A 1055 -17.60 21.26 -2.64
CA SER A 1055 -18.39 20.54 -3.64
C SER A 1055 -19.48 21.38 -4.33
N THR A 1056 -19.97 22.42 -3.64
CA THR A 1056 -21.06 23.33 -4.05
C THR A 1056 -20.62 24.79 -4.21
N GLY A 1057 -19.37 25.13 -3.89
CA GLY A 1057 -18.75 26.45 -4.14
C GLY A 1057 -19.25 27.63 -3.28
N TYR A 1058 -20.38 27.45 -2.60
CA TYR A 1058 -21.09 28.39 -1.71
C TYR A 1058 -20.16 29.03 -0.67
#